data_AF-T0QGQ2-F1
#
_entry.id   AF-T0QGQ2-F1
#
_cell.length_a   1.000
_cell.length_b   1.000
_cell.length_c   1.000
_cell.angle_alpha   90.00
_cell.angle_beta   90.00
_cell.angle_gamma   90.00
#
_symmetry.space_group_name_H-M   'P 1'
#
loop_
_entity.id
_entity.type
_entity.pdbx_description
1 polymer ?
#
loop_
_entity_poly.entity_id
_entity_poly.type
_entity_poly.pdbx_seq_one_letter_code
_entity_poly.pdbx_strand_id
1 'polypeptide(L)'
;MKSSLRGYTSKVVHDLLWAMASPHLLSEELGVLPASMSDDVLAQPSTLAWLAALDADPAPLVAFLFQKRRDANSLALGVYYAGLLEYWLRFCPSWRVERLAVGQQLVCNEKHAMQTVGQLKFVFRQEGAQPMHWEASIKYFLLCHGPPYQLEHFVGPHLGENLAWRAIEIERKLSMSKGEAVRRWMASHFELPEASMAPTSYMVLKGALFYPLTTLASTFDVQRIPLCEGLALDHRRGWWTSAPSSDLPRTTSPKHTFAILPKMRWLAPVVAFREGDGSLYLPRDELMGLDRVDLLSVQQLLTHLAAHFDKSENAVLVAEVDASGDEVSRGFVMDPSFDPSPLMANALQYKRRKSKDAAGGREYEQRRGMTGDGVRLKHDVPSAKKRQLHLHDLPSTPAELLMALQSHLVAHSFSYATIKAVLMSYLQAAESMPSRLVDCVIALVQGSDDSKDTLRMGHLVLEAYSAVRTTHEAASALRLETFLHAQLDLRERWWCIRLCAKGMGLLGASADPSSVPVETLQRAVHTLVAAAHPRWNAAAVDLCALYRLPRTDAAVINILSAMLEHADYFNAEAFFDAQVALDSTGERTPRLVSCIATCHSLPTKIARRFGAGLALLSPHRPDEAASEMPLFDAKAHCALLQPAVHRALDAVHLVDTPDAFGALREHLERLVRDGSYHVIGVDCEWRPRQHADETATDNERVQVLQLAVPDAVYILDTMALDAAGSNNGLLLMEELCSVLFGSPSLLLVGFCFAGDVQKLRATYASVMDRVCPYTTNCLELRKLALLRLPTESAAATWGLATYASVCLHLTMEKDQQCSDWSVRPLTLAQIEYAALDAVAVRLLALFFLADVLTLRSENHLTSAPVTMPARLLRRLLIREDRRDLVPFLQESNVVTALTALRLAFTVVDAASVLERSAIVKTVAFAVTSEATAYVAVVLELEKTIDTTALADALGVDAGHLALATDAELLHVFGYPRGCIGPLGLRQQRRIRVVLDANVAAMPTMYCGVGALRRVASLALQEVLALDGTPGVGAVTYLVVCRPTAAT
;
A
#
# COMPACT_ATOMS: atom_id res chain seq x y z
N MET A 1 -31.65 -33.38 8.61
CA MET A 1 -30.91 -33.33 7.31
C MET A 1 -29.67 -34.26 7.22
N LYS A 2 -29.51 -35.31 8.06
CA LYS A 2 -28.32 -36.19 7.98
C LYS A 2 -28.34 -37.23 6.84
N SER A 3 -29.42 -37.35 6.07
CA SER A 3 -29.57 -38.37 5.00
C SER A 3 -29.73 -37.82 3.58
N SER A 4 -29.72 -36.50 3.35
CA SER A 4 -30.00 -35.90 2.02
C SER A 4 -28.76 -35.47 1.22
N LEU A 5 -27.55 -35.62 1.76
CA LEU A 5 -26.32 -35.14 1.10
C LEU A 5 -25.86 -36.03 -0.08
N ARG A 6 -26.35 -37.28 -0.17
CA ARG A 6 -26.10 -38.16 -1.34
C ARG A 6 -26.83 -37.72 -2.62
N GLY A 7 -27.75 -36.76 -2.52
CA GLY A 7 -28.54 -36.32 -3.68
C GLY A 7 -27.82 -35.30 -4.58
N TYR A 8 -26.70 -34.74 -4.14
CA TYR A 8 -25.98 -33.68 -4.83
C TYR A 8 -24.64 -34.19 -5.36
N THR A 9 -24.41 -34.01 -6.65
CA THR A 9 -23.23 -34.49 -7.38
C THR A 9 -22.14 -33.43 -7.53
N SER A 10 -22.51 -32.15 -7.45
CA SER A 10 -21.60 -31.03 -7.62
C SER A 10 -20.95 -30.60 -6.31
N LYS A 11 -19.61 -30.57 -6.28
CA LYS A 11 -18.84 -30.19 -5.08
C LYS A 11 -19.18 -28.78 -4.60
N VAL A 12 -19.26 -27.83 -5.52
CA VAL A 12 -19.49 -26.41 -5.18
C VAL A 12 -20.91 -26.19 -4.62
N VAL A 13 -21.89 -26.97 -5.08
CA VAL A 13 -23.26 -26.94 -4.55
C VAL A 13 -23.32 -27.62 -3.19
N HIS A 14 -22.57 -28.70 -2.98
CA HIS A 14 -22.42 -29.31 -1.67
C HIS A 14 -21.80 -28.34 -0.64
N ASP A 15 -20.80 -27.54 -1.06
CA ASP A 15 -20.24 -26.49 -0.20
C ASP A 15 -21.22 -25.34 0.07
N LEU A 16 -22.06 -24.96 -0.90
CA LEU A 16 -23.11 -23.97 -0.71
C LEU A 16 -24.12 -24.46 0.33
N LEU A 17 -24.61 -25.69 0.17
CA LEU A 17 -25.50 -26.33 1.14
C LEU A 17 -24.84 -26.44 2.52
N TRP A 18 -23.54 -26.77 2.57
CA TRP A 18 -22.79 -26.78 3.81
C TRP A 18 -22.71 -25.38 4.44
N ALA A 19 -22.47 -24.33 3.66
CA ALA A 19 -22.42 -22.96 4.17
C ALA A 19 -23.78 -22.52 4.76
N MET A 20 -24.89 -22.96 4.16
CA MET A 20 -26.26 -22.69 4.63
C MET A 20 -26.64 -23.49 5.89
N ALA A 21 -26.33 -24.79 5.90
CA ALA A 21 -26.89 -25.75 6.86
C ALA A 21 -25.92 -26.19 7.97
N SER A 22 -24.61 -25.94 7.84
CA SER A 22 -23.65 -26.38 8.86
C SER A 22 -23.87 -25.63 10.19
N PRO A 23 -23.65 -26.27 11.34
CA PRO A 23 -23.78 -25.61 12.63
C PRO A 23 -22.66 -24.58 12.86
N HIS A 24 -22.92 -23.63 13.75
CA HIS A 24 -21.91 -22.68 14.20
C HIS A 24 -20.89 -23.35 15.15
N LEU A 25 -19.76 -22.68 15.38
CA LEU A 25 -18.80 -23.13 16.40
C LEU A 25 -19.25 -22.78 17.82
N LEU A 26 -19.93 -21.64 17.97
CA LEU A 26 -20.37 -21.08 19.24
C LEU A 26 -21.88 -21.26 19.43
N SER A 27 -22.33 -21.28 20.67
CA SER A 27 -23.76 -21.38 21.02
C SER A 27 -24.54 -20.12 20.59
N GLU A 28 -25.85 -20.27 20.40
CA GLU A 28 -26.76 -19.16 20.05
C GLU A 28 -26.74 -18.02 21.07
N GLU A 29 -26.46 -18.32 22.35
CA GLU A 29 -26.31 -17.33 23.43
C GLU A 29 -25.22 -16.29 23.15
N LEU A 30 -24.22 -16.63 22.32
CA LEU A 30 -23.13 -15.74 21.92
C LEU A 30 -23.46 -14.93 20.65
N GLY A 31 -24.74 -14.88 20.25
CA GLY A 31 -25.23 -14.01 19.17
C GLY A 31 -24.90 -14.51 17.76
N VAL A 32 -24.78 -15.83 17.57
CA VAL A 32 -24.70 -16.42 16.22
C VAL A 32 -26.06 -16.41 15.52
N LEU A 33 -26.06 -16.59 14.20
CA LEU A 33 -27.30 -16.71 13.43
C LEU A 33 -28.11 -17.92 13.93
N PRO A 34 -29.40 -17.76 14.31
CA PRO A 34 -30.23 -18.86 14.77
C PRO A 34 -30.38 -19.94 13.71
N ALA A 35 -30.24 -21.22 14.11
CA ALA A 35 -30.32 -22.34 13.17
C ALA A 35 -31.69 -22.41 12.47
N SER A 36 -32.77 -22.07 13.20
CA SER A 36 -34.13 -22.02 12.66
C SER A 36 -34.26 -21.15 11.42
N MET A 37 -33.53 -20.03 11.36
CA MET A 37 -33.59 -19.11 10.24
C MET A 37 -33.01 -19.73 8.96
N SER A 38 -31.94 -20.51 9.07
CA SER A 38 -31.42 -21.30 7.94
C SER A 38 -32.33 -22.47 7.59
N ASP A 39 -32.84 -23.18 8.61
CA ASP A 39 -33.68 -24.36 8.43
C ASP A 39 -34.99 -24.03 7.74
N ASP A 40 -35.64 -22.91 8.10
CA ASP A 40 -36.89 -22.45 7.49
C ASP A 40 -36.74 -22.18 6.00
N VAL A 41 -35.57 -21.68 5.57
CA VAL A 41 -35.24 -21.42 4.16
C VAL A 41 -34.98 -22.70 3.41
N LEU A 42 -34.19 -23.59 4.02
CA LEU A 42 -33.83 -24.88 3.44
C LEU A 42 -35.04 -25.82 3.35
N ALA A 43 -36.05 -25.64 4.21
CA ALA A 43 -37.30 -26.38 4.16
C ALA A 43 -38.24 -25.93 3.01
N GLN A 44 -38.03 -24.74 2.43
CA GLN A 44 -38.90 -24.26 1.36
C GLN A 44 -38.73 -25.06 0.07
N PRO A 45 -39.83 -25.52 -0.57
CA PRO A 45 -39.76 -26.25 -1.83
C PRO A 45 -39.01 -25.51 -2.95
N SER A 46 -39.14 -24.18 -3.01
CA SER A 46 -38.43 -23.33 -3.96
C SER A 46 -36.92 -23.34 -3.77
N THR A 47 -36.43 -23.38 -2.52
CA THR A 47 -34.99 -23.50 -2.24
C THR A 47 -34.47 -24.86 -2.66
N LEU A 48 -35.20 -25.94 -2.34
CA LEU A 48 -34.82 -27.30 -2.71
C LEU A 48 -34.78 -27.48 -4.23
N ALA A 49 -35.77 -26.96 -4.95
CA ALA A 49 -35.78 -26.98 -6.41
C ALA A 49 -34.63 -26.17 -7.02
N TRP A 50 -34.31 -25.01 -6.43
CA TRP A 50 -33.18 -24.17 -6.86
C TRP A 50 -31.83 -24.85 -6.64
N LEU A 51 -31.61 -25.47 -5.47
CA LEU A 51 -30.40 -26.24 -5.21
C LEU A 51 -30.27 -27.44 -6.16
N ALA A 52 -31.37 -28.16 -6.43
CA ALA A 52 -31.36 -29.26 -7.38
C ALA A 52 -31.04 -28.80 -8.82
N ALA A 53 -31.55 -27.64 -9.23
CA ALA A 53 -31.22 -27.05 -10.53
C ALA A 53 -29.75 -26.63 -10.62
N LEU A 54 -29.20 -26.05 -9.55
CA LEU A 54 -27.77 -25.70 -9.47
C LEU A 54 -26.87 -26.93 -9.44
N ASP A 55 -27.32 -28.04 -8.86
CA ASP A 55 -26.55 -29.30 -8.90
C ASP A 55 -26.46 -29.86 -10.31
N ALA A 56 -27.56 -29.80 -11.05
CA ALA A 56 -27.61 -30.19 -12.45
C ALA A 56 -26.77 -29.28 -13.36
N ASP A 57 -26.73 -27.97 -13.08
CA ASP A 57 -25.88 -27.00 -13.76
C ASP A 57 -25.25 -25.99 -12.78
N PRO A 58 -24.01 -26.27 -12.29
CA PRO A 58 -23.34 -25.40 -11.33
C PRO A 58 -22.66 -24.18 -11.96
N ALA A 59 -22.68 -24.03 -13.29
CA ALA A 59 -21.94 -22.98 -14.01
C ALA A 59 -22.24 -21.55 -13.51
N PRO A 60 -23.49 -21.16 -13.17
CA PRO A 60 -23.78 -19.81 -12.67
C PRO A 60 -23.12 -19.50 -11.31
N LEU A 61 -23.11 -20.48 -10.40
CA LEU A 61 -22.47 -20.36 -9.08
C LEU A 61 -20.95 -20.29 -9.24
N VAL A 62 -20.40 -21.14 -10.08
CA VAL A 62 -18.97 -21.18 -10.39
C VAL A 62 -18.50 -19.85 -10.99
N ALA A 63 -19.17 -19.37 -12.04
CA ALA A 63 -18.86 -18.09 -12.68
C ALA A 63 -18.90 -16.91 -11.69
N PHE A 64 -19.90 -16.89 -10.80
CA PHE A 64 -19.98 -15.88 -9.74
C PHE A 64 -18.78 -15.90 -8.79
N LEU A 65 -18.37 -17.10 -8.35
CA LEU A 65 -17.23 -17.26 -7.45
C LEU A 65 -15.90 -16.90 -8.13
N PHE A 66 -15.75 -17.18 -9.43
CA PHE A 66 -14.58 -16.78 -10.21
C PHE A 66 -14.45 -15.26 -10.35
N GLN A 67 -15.55 -14.52 -10.47
CA GLN A 67 -15.52 -13.05 -10.48
C GLN A 67 -15.01 -12.44 -9.18
N LYS A 68 -15.01 -13.21 -8.07
CA LYS A 68 -14.48 -12.77 -6.76
C LYS A 68 -12.98 -13.00 -6.61
N ARG A 69 -12.30 -13.56 -7.62
CA ARG A 69 -10.84 -13.75 -7.62
C ARG A 69 -10.12 -12.42 -7.81
N ARG A 70 -9.01 -12.22 -7.07
CA ARG A 70 -8.07 -11.13 -7.32
C ARG A 70 -7.02 -11.48 -8.37
N ASP A 71 -6.69 -12.77 -8.49
CA ASP A 71 -5.72 -13.35 -9.42
C ASP A 71 -6.31 -14.58 -10.13
N ALA A 72 -5.88 -14.89 -11.35
CA ALA A 72 -6.46 -15.99 -12.15
C ALA A 72 -6.34 -17.40 -11.50
N ASN A 73 -5.32 -17.63 -10.65
CA ASN A 73 -4.90 -18.99 -10.27
C ASN A 73 -5.32 -19.47 -8.87
N SER A 74 -5.87 -18.64 -7.98
CA SER A 74 -6.40 -19.18 -6.71
C SER A 74 -7.48 -18.32 -6.07
N LEU A 75 -8.47 -19.00 -5.47
CA LEU A 75 -9.45 -18.41 -4.59
C LEU A 75 -9.00 -18.71 -3.15
N ALA A 76 -8.95 -17.74 -2.25
CA ALA A 76 -8.64 -18.06 -0.85
C ALA A 76 -9.88 -18.68 -0.18
N LEU A 77 -9.73 -19.68 0.70
CA LEU A 77 -10.86 -20.38 1.34
C LEU A 77 -11.85 -19.43 2.04
N GLY A 78 -11.35 -18.37 2.68
CA GLY A 78 -12.21 -17.35 3.31
C GLY A 78 -12.98 -16.49 2.30
N VAL A 79 -12.42 -16.22 1.12
CA VAL A 79 -13.09 -15.50 0.03
C VAL A 79 -14.12 -16.41 -0.64
N TYR A 80 -13.76 -17.68 -0.87
CA TYR A 80 -14.68 -18.70 -1.38
C TYR A 80 -15.92 -18.82 -0.49
N TYR A 81 -15.72 -19.04 0.82
CA TYR A 81 -16.82 -19.12 1.79
C TYR A 81 -17.69 -17.86 1.83
N ALA A 82 -17.08 -16.67 1.81
CA ALA A 82 -17.83 -15.42 1.75
C ALA A 82 -18.62 -15.28 0.43
N GLY A 83 -18.07 -15.75 -0.68
CA GLY A 83 -18.74 -15.78 -1.98
C GLY A 83 -19.94 -16.72 -2.00
N LEU A 84 -19.86 -17.88 -1.34
CA LEU A 84 -21.00 -18.80 -1.17
C LEU A 84 -22.14 -18.14 -0.40
N LEU A 85 -21.83 -17.45 0.71
CA LEU A 85 -22.83 -16.70 1.47
C LEU A 85 -23.43 -15.54 0.66
N GLU A 86 -22.60 -14.82 -0.09
CA GLU A 86 -23.10 -13.76 -0.98
C GLU A 86 -24.04 -14.30 -2.05
N TYR A 87 -23.68 -15.43 -2.66
CA TYR A 87 -24.51 -16.09 -3.67
C TYR A 87 -25.85 -16.53 -3.07
N TRP A 88 -25.82 -17.13 -1.87
CA TRP A 88 -27.03 -17.47 -1.13
C TRP A 88 -27.92 -16.24 -0.92
N LEU A 89 -27.37 -15.13 -0.40
CA LEU A 89 -28.13 -13.91 -0.13
C LEU A 89 -28.69 -13.24 -1.39
N ARG A 90 -28.02 -13.38 -2.55
CA ARG A 90 -28.44 -12.73 -3.80
C ARG A 90 -29.47 -13.53 -4.60
N PHE A 91 -29.36 -14.85 -4.61
CA PHE A 91 -30.03 -15.67 -5.62
C PHE A 91 -30.98 -16.73 -5.06
N CYS A 92 -30.97 -16.98 -3.74
CA CYS A 92 -31.88 -17.96 -3.17
C CYS A 92 -33.33 -17.42 -3.19
N PRO A 93 -34.28 -18.13 -3.84
CA PRO A 93 -35.62 -17.61 -4.11
C PRO A 93 -36.46 -17.41 -2.84
N SER A 94 -36.19 -18.21 -1.81
CA SER A 94 -36.90 -18.16 -0.53
C SER A 94 -36.32 -17.13 0.43
N TRP A 95 -35.20 -16.51 0.05
CA TRP A 95 -34.50 -15.51 0.83
C TRP A 95 -34.62 -14.16 0.13
N ARG A 96 -35.78 -13.52 0.26
CA ARG A 96 -36.10 -12.25 -0.41
C ARG A 96 -35.34 -11.09 0.21
N VAL A 97 -34.15 -10.85 -0.31
CA VAL A 97 -33.21 -9.83 0.16
C VAL A 97 -33.38 -8.53 -0.62
N GLU A 98 -33.57 -7.45 0.11
CA GLU A 98 -33.56 -6.09 -0.39
C GLU A 98 -32.24 -5.40 -0.05
N ARG A 99 -31.74 -4.62 -1.03
CA ARG A 99 -30.58 -3.73 -0.90
C ARG A 99 -29.39 -4.39 -0.18
N LEU A 100 -28.90 -5.50 -0.71
CA LEU A 100 -27.69 -6.15 -0.19
C LEU A 100 -26.45 -5.29 -0.42
N ALA A 101 -25.79 -4.88 0.66
CA ALA A 101 -24.44 -4.31 0.65
C ALA A 101 -23.43 -5.34 1.16
N VAL A 102 -22.30 -5.46 0.46
CA VAL A 102 -21.22 -6.42 0.78
C VAL A 102 -19.91 -5.68 0.98
N GLY A 103 -19.26 -5.90 2.13
CA GLY A 103 -17.97 -5.29 2.45
C GLY A 103 -18.02 -3.78 2.61
N GLN A 104 -19.13 -3.23 3.12
CA GLN A 104 -19.29 -1.79 3.30
C GLN A 104 -18.28 -1.22 4.29
N GLN A 105 -17.40 -0.34 3.84
CA GLN A 105 -16.52 0.41 4.73
C GLN A 105 -17.28 1.56 5.38
N LEU A 106 -17.11 1.71 6.68
CA LEU A 106 -17.69 2.78 7.49
C LEU A 106 -16.57 3.70 7.95
N VAL A 107 -16.76 4.99 7.69
CA VAL A 107 -15.79 6.04 8.08
C VAL A 107 -16.50 6.98 9.05
N CYS A 108 -15.93 7.14 10.24
CA CYS A 108 -16.39 8.16 11.18
C CYS A 108 -15.68 9.47 10.86
N ASN A 109 -16.45 10.56 10.90
CA ASN A 109 -15.96 11.91 10.78
C ASN A 109 -15.93 12.58 12.16
N GLU A 110 -15.19 12.01 13.12
CA GLU A 110 -14.91 12.71 14.38
C GLU A 110 -13.45 13.21 14.42
N LYS A 111 -13.33 14.53 14.53
CA LYS A 111 -12.17 15.36 14.93
C LYS A 111 -10.77 14.87 14.52
N HIS A 112 -10.43 15.14 13.25
CA HIS A 112 -9.06 15.22 12.69
C HIS A 112 -8.42 13.96 12.06
N ALA A 113 -9.15 12.88 11.76
CA ALA A 113 -8.67 11.81 10.87
C ALA A 113 -9.81 11.07 10.14
N MET A 114 -9.60 10.62 8.88
CA MET A 114 -10.45 9.58 8.28
C MET A 114 -10.16 8.30 9.03
N GLN A 115 -10.93 8.06 10.08
CA GLN A 115 -10.87 6.82 10.78
C GLN A 115 -11.88 5.87 10.16
N THR A 116 -11.39 4.85 9.47
CA THR A 116 -12.20 3.67 9.19
C THR A 116 -12.62 3.08 10.53
N VAL A 117 -13.91 3.16 10.84
CA VAL A 117 -14.53 2.62 12.06
C VAL A 117 -14.55 1.10 11.97
N GLY A 118 -14.73 0.61 10.74
CA GLY A 118 -14.46 -0.74 10.29
C GLY A 118 -15.27 -1.05 9.05
N GLN A 119 -15.51 -2.33 8.79
CA GLN A 119 -16.19 -2.81 7.60
C GLN A 119 -17.31 -3.76 8.00
N LEU A 120 -18.54 -3.53 7.50
CA LEU A 120 -19.66 -4.46 7.63
C LEU A 120 -19.59 -5.48 6.49
N LYS A 121 -19.72 -6.77 6.80
CA LYS A 121 -19.56 -7.83 5.80
C LYS A 121 -20.77 -7.99 4.90
N PHE A 122 -21.93 -8.28 5.48
CA PHE A 122 -23.19 -8.35 4.74
C PHE A 122 -24.23 -7.52 5.47
N VAL A 123 -24.85 -6.59 4.76
CA VAL A 123 -25.97 -5.79 5.27
C VAL A 123 -27.11 -5.88 4.29
N PHE A 124 -28.27 -6.28 4.76
CA PHE A 124 -29.45 -6.45 3.92
C PHE A 124 -30.72 -6.33 4.75
N ARG A 125 -31.86 -6.23 4.09
CA ARG A 125 -33.17 -6.30 4.74
C ARG A 125 -33.96 -7.42 4.10
N GLN A 126 -34.60 -8.26 4.91
CA GLN A 126 -35.60 -9.19 4.38
C GLN A 126 -36.91 -8.41 4.16
N GLU A 127 -37.61 -8.70 3.06
CA GLU A 127 -38.88 -8.04 2.73
C GLU A 127 -39.84 -8.06 3.94
N GLY A 128 -40.25 -6.87 4.41
CA GLY A 128 -41.12 -6.70 5.59
C GLY A 128 -40.45 -6.84 6.97
N ALA A 129 -39.15 -7.12 7.04
CA ALA A 129 -38.39 -7.28 8.28
C ALA A 129 -37.47 -6.08 8.59
N GLN A 130 -36.85 -6.14 9.77
CA GLN A 130 -35.79 -5.21 10.18
C GLN A 130 -34.50 -5.45 9.40
N PRO A 131 -33.66 -4.42 9.21
CA PRO A 131 -32.32 -4.59 8.66
C PRO A 131 -31.50 -5.62 9.45
N MET A 132 -30.68 -6.38 8.72
CA MET A 132 -29.81 -7.41 9.26
C MET A 132 -28.35 -7.10 8.90
N HIS A 133 -27.44 -7.48 9.80
CA HIS A 133 -26.01 -7.42 9.55
C HIS A 133 -25.36 -8.76 9.93
N TRP A 134 -24.62 -9.37 9.01
CA TRP A 134 -23.88 -10.60 9.29
C TRP A 134 -22.38 -10.37 9.23
N GLU A 135 -21.69 -10.67 10.33
CA GLU A 135 -20.23 -10.79 10.36
C GLU A 135 -19.85 -12.28 10.20
N ALA A 136 -19.40 -12.66 9.01
CA ALA A 136 -19.16 -14.05 8.66
C ALA A 136 -17.68 -14.46 8.65
N SER A 137 -17.34 -15.62 9.19
CA SER A 137 -16.00 -16.21 9.05
C SER A 137 -16.00 -17.73 9.12
N ILE A 138 -15.11 -18.34 8.36
CA ILE A 138 -14.78 -19.77 8.43
C ILE A 138 -13.50 -19.97 9.24
N LYS A 139 -13.52 -20.85 10.25
CA LYS A 139 -12.39 -21.08 11.16
C LYS A 139 -12.25 -22.53 11.60
N TYR A 140 -11.01 -22.92 11.89
CA TYR A 140 -10.65 -24.25 12.38
C TYR A 140 -9.74 -24.10 13.58
N PHE A 141 -10.03 -24.81 14.67
CA PHE A 141 -9.27 -24.74 15.92
C PHE A 141 -9.01 -26.12 16.51
N LEU A 142 -7.85 -26.30 17.12
CA LEU A 142 -7.40 -27.50 17.80
C LEU A 142 -7.51 -27.30 19.31
N LEU A 143 -8.12 -28.24 20.03
CA LEU A 143 -8.11 -28.24 21.49
C LEU A 143 -6.72 -28.69 21.99
N CYS A 144 -6.00 -27.79 22.63
CA CYS A 144 -4.61 -27.99 23.02
C CYS A 144 -4.39 -28.12 24.53
N HIS A 145 -5.45 -28.17 25.33
CA HIS A 145 -5.37 -28.29 26.79
C HIS A 145 -6.38 -29.30 27.34
N GLY A 146 -6.04 -29.87 28.51
CA GLY A 146 -6.92 -30.77 29.25
C GLY A 146 -8.14 -30.06 29.86
N PRO A 147 -9.09 -30.83 30.43
CA PRO A 147 -10.23 -30.26 31.12
C PRO A 147 -9.82 -29.54 32.42
N PRO A 148 -10.57 -28.51 32.88
CA PRO A 148 -11.80 -28.00 32.27
C PRO A 148 -11.51 -27.23 30.97
N TYR A 149 -12.30 -27.54 29.93
CA TYR A 149 -12.12 -26.92 28.62
C TYR A 149 -12.62 -25.48 28.63
N GLN A 150 -11.92 -24.60 27.91
CA GLN A 150 -12.25 -23.19 27.75
C GLN A 150 -12.00 -22.76 26.30
N LEU A 151 -12.63 -21.66 25.87
CA LEU A 151 -12.48 -21.16 24.49
C LEU A 151 -11.03 -20.80 24.13
N GLU A 152 -10.21 -20.39 25.10
CA GLU A 152 -8.79 -20.05 24.88
C GLU A 152 -7.89 -21.26 24.62
N HIS A 153 -8.35 -22.46 25.00
CA HIS A 153 -7.64 -23.72 24.73
C HIS A 153 -7.79 -24.19 23.27
N PHE A 154 -8.69 -23.58 22.49
CA PHE A 154 -8.90 -23.88 21.08
C PHE A 154 -8.02 -22.97 20.21
N VAL A 155 -6.91 -23.50 19.71
CA VAL A 155 -5.86 -22.76 18.98
C VAL A 155 -5.88 -23.09 17.49
N GLY A 156 -5.75 -22.10 16.61
CA GLY A 156 -5.71 -22.35 15.17
C GLY A 156 -4.48 -23.18 14.76
N PRO A 157 -4.59 -24.05 13.73
CA PRO A 157 -3.49 -24.94 13.32
C PRO A 157 -2.24 -24.21 12.82
N HIS A 158 -2.33 -22.92 12.50
CA HIS A 158 -1.18 -22.09 12.10
C HIS A 158 -0.79 -21.05 13.15
N LEU A 159 -1.20 -21.24 14.42
CA LEU A 159 -0.86 -20.37 15.57
C LEU A 159 -1.18 -18.88 15.39
N GLY A 160 -2.19 -18.54 14.58
CA GLY A 160 -2.57 -17.14 14.31
C GLY A 160 -3.57 -16.54 15.30
N GLU A 161 -4.41 -17.38 15.94
CA GLU A 161 -5.44 -16.95 16.89
C GLU A 161 -6.02 -18.15 17.66
N ASN A 162 -6.69 -17.88 18.79
CA ASN A 162 -7.52 -18.85 19.50
C ASN A 162 -9.01 -18.47 19.41
N LEU A 163 -9.90 -19.40 19.78
CA LEU A 163 -11.35 -19.23 19.63
C LEU A 163 -11.90 -18.14 20.54
N ALA A 164 -11.40 -18.01 21.78
CA ALA A 164 -11.80 -16.94 22.70
C ALA A 164 -11.57 -15.54 22.07
N TRP A 165 -10.40 -15.32 21.49
CA TRP A 165 -10.09 -14.07 20.80
C TRP A 165 -10.99 -13.82 19.59
N ARG A 166 -11.27 -14.87 18.81
CA ARG A 166 -12.17 -14.77 17.65
C ARG A 166 -13.59 -14.38 18.08
N ALA A 167 -14.09 -14.94 19.18
CA ALA A 167 -15.40 -14.58 19.73
C ALA A 167 -15.45 -13.10 20.13
N ILE A 168 -14.46 -12.62 20.90
CA ILE A 168 -14.35 -11.22 21.34
C ILE A 168 -14.27 -10.26 20.14
N GLU A 169 -13.46 -10.57 19.13
CA GLU A 169 -13.28 -9.69 17.98
C GLU A 169 -14.56 -9.59 17.13
N ILE A 170 -15.32 -10.67 17.00
CA ILE A 170 -16.61 -10.61 16.30
C ILE A 170 -17.63 -9.84 17.16
N GLU A 171 -17.72 -10.09 18.46
CA GLU A 171 -18.62 -9.34 19.36
C GLU A 171 -18.37 -7.82 19.30
N ARG A 172 -17.09 -7.41 19.25
CA ARG A 172 -16.68 -6.03 19.03
C ARG A 172 -17.24 -5.48 17.71
N LYS A 173 -17.19 -6.25 16.63
CA LYS A 173 -17.73 -5.86 15.31
C LYS A 173 -19.25 -5.83 15.27
N LEU A 174 -19.92 -6.77 15.93
CA LEU A 174 -21.38 -6.73 16.07
C LEU A 174 -21.80 -5.47 16.84
N SER A 175 -21.06 -5.12 17.90
CA SER A 175 -21.33 -3.91 18.69
C SER A 175 -21.14 -2.61 17.92
N MET A 176 -20.26 -2.59 16.90
CA MET A 176 -20.09 -1.42 16.03
C MET A 176 -21.35 -1.06 15.25
N SER A 177 -22.23 -2.02 14.95
CA SER A 177 -23.50 -1.76 14.26
C SER A 177 -24.42 -0.81 15.03
N LYS A 178 -24.22 -0.67 16.35
CA LYS A 178 -24.96 0.24 17.23
C LYS A 178 -24.45 1.68 17.16
N GLY A 179 -23.31 1.90 16.51
CA GLY A 179 -22.70 3.23 16.35
C GLY A 179 -23.56 4.15 15.49
N GLU A 180 -23.57 5.44 15.82
CA GLU A 180 -24.37 6.46 15.14
C GLU A 180 -24.03 6.57 13.65
N ALA A 181 -22.75 6.50 13.28
CA ALA A 181 -22.33 6.50 11.87
C ALA A 181 -22.89 5.31 11.08
N VAL A 182 -23.07 4.17 11.74
CA VAL A 182 -23.64 2.97 11.11
C VAL A 182 -25.14 3.11 10.93
N ARG A 183 -25.84 3.58 11.96
CA ARG A 183 -27.29 3.84 11.89
C ARG A 183 -27.63 4.86 10.82
N ARG A 184 -26.84 5.93 10.69
CA ARG A 184 -26.99 6.93 9.64
C ARG A 184 -26.75 6.37 8.24
N TRP A 185 -25.69 5.59 8.06
CA TRP A 185 -25.43 4.94 6.77
C TRP A 185 -26.55 3.94 6.42
N MET A 186 -27.03 3.14 7.38
CA MET A 186 -28.12 2.20 7.17
C MET A 186 -29.46 2.90 6.85
N ALA A 187 -29.78 4.00 7.54
CA ALA A 187 -30.95 4.82 7.26
C ALA A 187 -30.98 5.30 5.81
N SER A 188 -29.83 5.79 5.32
CA SER A 188 -29.67 6.19 3.93
C SER A 188 -29.74 4.99 2.98
N HIS A 189 -29.07 3.89 3.31
CA HIS A 189 -29.00 2.71 2.44
C HIS A 189 -30.36 2.04 2.26
N PHE A 190 -31.18 1.96 3.31
CA PHE A 190 -32.52 1.37 3.28
C PHE A 190 -33.67 2.36 3.07
N GLU A 191 -33.39 3.67 2.98
CA GLU A 191 -34.40 4.73 2.89
C GLU A 191 -35.44 4.69 4.04
N LEU A 192 -34.96 4.48 5.26
CA LEU A 192 -35.79 4.40 6.46
C LEU A 192 -35.33 5.42 7.54
N PRO A 193 -36.23 5.90 8.42
CA PRO A 193 -35.88 6.87 9.46
C PRO A 193 -34.78 6.36 10.39
N GLU A 194 -33.79 7.19 10.73
CA GLU A 194 -32.64 6.81 11.57
C GLU A 194 -33.04 6.23 12.95
N ALA A 195 -34.15 6.72 13.52
CA ALA A 195 -34.70 6.21 14.79
C ALA A 195 -35.19 4.74 14.71
N SER A 196 -35.47 4.24 13.51
CA SER A 196 -35.88 2.85 13.26
C SER A 196 -34.72 1.91 12.88
N MET A 197 -33.51 2.45 12.72
CA MET A 197 -32.33 1.70 12.24
C MET A 197 -31.50 1.16 13.38
N ALA A 198 -31.89 0.00 13.90
CA ALA A 198 -31.05 -0.85 14.73
C ALA A 198 -30.99 -2.24 14.06
N PRO A 199 -29.93 -2.55 13.29
CA PRO A 199 -29.87 -3.83 12.60
C PRO A 199 -29.78 -4.96 13.61
N THR A 200 -30.46 -6.06 13.32
CA THR A 200 -30.20 -7.29 14.07
C THR A 200 -28.90 -7.88 13.54
N SER A 201 -27.86 -7.90 14.38
CA SER A 201 -26.52 -8.31 14.01
C SER A 201 -26.24 -9.74 14.47
N TYR A 202 -25.78 -10.58 13.56
CA TYR A 202 -25.48 -11.98 13.81
C TYR A 202 -24.04 -12.34 13.47
N MET A 203 -23.44 -13.20 14.30
CA MET A 203 -22.21 -13.89 13.98
C MET A 203 -22.48 -15.09 13.08
N VAL A 204 -21.80 -15.16 11.94
CA VAL A 204 -21.80 -16.36 11.08
C VAL A 204 -20.42 -17.03 11.15
N LEU A 205 -20.11 -17.65 12.30
CA LEU A 205 -18.86 -18.37 12.55
C LEU A 205 -19.07 -19.88 12.33
N LYS A 206 -18.61 -20.39 11.19
CA LYS A 206 -18.68 -21.81 10.82
C LYS A 206 -17.28 -22.43 10.77
N GLY A 207 -17.21 -23.74 10.60
CA GLY A 207 -15.97 -24.51 10.41
C GLY A 207 -15.98 -25.79 11.24
N ALA A 208 -14.86 -26.13 11.89
CA ALA A 208 -14.80 -27.29 12.78
C ALA A 208 -13.81 -27.09 13.95
N LEU A 209 -14.09 -27.77 15.06
CA LEU A 209 -13.19 -27.90 16.21
C LEU A 209 -12.58 -29.30 16.21
N PHE A 210 -11.28 -29.40 16.48
CA PHE A 210 -10.53 -30.64 16.43
C PHE A 210 -10.01 -31.00 17.81
N TYR A 211 -10.09 -32.28 18.14
CA TYR A 211 -9.81 -32.78 19.48
C TYR A 211 -8.61 -33.74 19.49
N PRO A 212 -7.77 -33.75 20.53
CA PRO A 212 -6.54 -34.51 20.52
C PRO A 212 -6.82 -36.01 20.44
N LEU A 213 -6.26 -36.68 19.44
CA LEU A 213 -6.42 -38.11 19.18
C LEU A 213 -5.68 -38.98 20.20
N THR A 214 -4.68 -38.41 20.88
CA THR A 214 -3.88 -39.07 21.91
C THR A 214 -4.72 -39.64 23.06
N THR A 215 -5.88 -39.06 23.35
CA THR A 215 -6.78 -39.48 24.43
C THR A 215 -8.00 -40.27 23.97
N LEU A 216 -8.12 -40.56 22.67
CA LEU A 216 -9.28 -41.21 22.07
C LEU A 216 -8.98 -42.65 21.67
N ALA A 217 -9.97 -43.55 21.78
CA ALA A 217 -9.83 -44.94 21.35
C ALA A 217 -10.08 -45.10 19.84
N SER A 218 -10.87 -44.20 19.24
CA SER A 218 -11.10 -44.13 17.80
C SER A 218 -11.27 -42.68 17.32
N THR A 219 -11.04 -42.43 16.03
CA THR A 219 -11.30 -41.15 15.35
C THR A 219 -12.76 -40.66 15.47
N PHE A 220 -13.71 -41.55 15.77
CA PHE A 220 -15.14 -41.23 15.99
C PHE A 220 -15.45 -40.78 17.42
N ASP A 221 -14.59 -41.08 18.39
CA ASP A 221 -14.85 -40.82 19.81
C ASP A 221 -14.84 -39.33 20.16
N VAL A 222 -14.44 -38.45 19.23
CA VAL A 222 -14.51 -36.98 19.37
C VAL A 222 -15.91 -36.49 19.77
N GLN A 223 -16.95 -37.26 19.43
CA GLN A 223 -18.35 -36.98 19.79
C GLN A 223 -18.66 -37.19 21.28
N ARG A 224 -17.82 -37.95 21.99
CA ARG A 224 -17.98 -38.26 23.43
C ARG A 224 -17.32 -37.22 24.33
N ILE A 225 -16.52 -36.31 23.76
CA ILE A 225 -15.80 -35.31 24.54
C ILE A 225 -16.79 -34.28 25.12
N PRO A 226 -16.78 -34.04 26.45
CA PRO A 226 -17.67 -33.09 27.10
C PRO A 226 -17.63 -31.71 26.45
N LEU A 227 -18.81 -31.09 26.37
CA LEU A 227 -18.95 -29.75 25.84
C LEU A 227 -18.37 -28.72 26.81
N CYS A 228 -17.78 -27.68 26.24
CA CYS A 228 -17.42 -26.45 26.95
C CYS A 228 -18.60 -25.48 26.87
N GLU A 229 -18.77 -24.66 27.91
CA GLU A 229 -19.69 -23.53 27.89
C GLU A 229 -19.36 -22.59 26.70
N GLY A 230 -20.39 -22.08 26.03
CA GLY A 230 -20.26 -21.21 24.86
C GLY A 230 -20.04 -21.91 23.51
N LEU A 231 -19.85 -23.23 23.46
CA LEU A 231 -19.82 -23.98 22.20
C LEU A 231 -21.21 -24.44 21.77
N ALA A 232 -21.48 -24.48 20.46
CA ALA A 232 -22.72 -25.10 19.97
C ALA A 232 -22.71 -26.60 20.30
N LEU A 233 -23.85 -27.19 20.69
CA LEU A 233 -23.92 -28.60 21.08
C LEU A 233 -23.56 -29.54 19.92
N ASP A 234 -23.87 -29.12 18.71
CA ASP A 234 -23.77 -29.89 17.47
C ASP A 234 -22.65 -29.38 16.54
N HIS A 235 -21.76 -28.50 17.02
CA HIS A 235 -20.64 -28.01 16.21
C HIS A 235 -19.86 -29.16 15.57
N ARG A 236 -19.31 -28.92 14.37
CA ARG A 236 -18.56 -29.95 13.66
C ARG A 236 -17.28 -30.29 14.42
N ARG A 237 -17.05 -31.58 14.61
CA ARG A 237 -15.90 -32.13 15.34
C ARG A 237 -15.01 -32.93 14.42
N GLY A 238 -13.71 -32.79 14.62
CA GLY A 238 -12.67 -33.66 14.06
C GLY A 238 -11.64 -34.03 15.11
N TRP A 239 -10.59 -34.72 14.70
CA TRP A 239 -9.47 -35.10 15.57
C TRP A 239 -8.17 -34.41 15.16
N TRP A 240 -7.18 -34.31 16.04
CA TRP A 240 -5.84 -33.88 15.65
C TRP A 240 -4.74 -34.65 16.37
N THR A 241 -3.58 -34.79 15.75
CA THR A 241 -2.39 -35.43 16.35
C THR A 241 -1.09 -34.80 15.84
N SER A 242 -0.08 -34.75 16.70
CA SER A 242 1.33 -34.48 16.33
C SER A 242 2.19 -35.75 16.32
N ALA A 243 1.60 -36.92 16.60
CA ALA A 243 2.25 -38.22 16.64
C ALA A 243 1.48 -39.24 15.76
N PRO A 244 1.34 -38.98 14.44
CA PRO A 244 0.50 -39.80 13.57
C PRO A 244 0.91 -41.28 13.53
N SER A 245 2.21 -41.59 13.62
CA SER A 245 2.74 -42.95 13.59
C SER A 245 2.28 -43.83 14.76
N SER A 246 2.00 -43.23 15.92
CA SER A 246 1.46 -43.97 17.08
C SER A 246 -0.06 -43.90 17.15
N ASP A 247 -0.66 -42.76 16.79
CA ASP A 247 -2.09 -42.54 16.99
C ASP A 247 -2.97 -43.14 15.89
N LEU A 248 -2.60 -42.98 14.60
CA LEU A 248 -3.46 -43.42 13.50
C LEU A 248 -3.64 -44.95 13.46
N PRO A 249 -2.59 -45.79 13.57
CA PRO A 249 -2.76 -47.24 13.55
C PRO A 249 -3.62 -47.77 14.70
N ARG A 250 -3.64 -47.06 15.84
CA ARG A 250 -4.38 -47.44 17.04
C ARG A 250 -5.87 -47.04 16.97
N THR A 251 -6.19 -45.96 16.26
CA THR A 251 -7.51 -45.31 16.33
C THR A 251 -8.36 -45.44 15.06
N THR A 252 -7.77 -45.98 13.99
CA THR A 252 -8.40 -46.11 12.68
C THR A 252 -8.59 -47.57 12.29
N SER A 253 -9.60 -47.84 11.45
CA SER A 253 -9.82 -49.18 10.92
C SER A 253 -8.88 -49.44 9.74
N PRO A 254 -8.26 -50.63 9.63
CA PRO A 254 -7.42 -50.99 8.49
C PRO A 254 -8.20 -51.09 7.16
N LYS A 255 -9.54 -51.13 7.23
CA LYS A 255 -10.42 -51.10 6.05
C LYS A 255 -10.77 -49.69 5.57
N HIS A 256 -10.43 -48.67 6.35
CA HIS A 256 -10.66 -47.28 5.97
C HIS A 256 -9.48 -46.75 5.16
N THR A 257 -9.77 -45.75 4.33
CA THR A 257 -8.78 -45.11 3.47
C THR A 257 -8.84 -43.60 3.65
N PHE A 258 -7.79 -42.88 3.29
CA PHE A 258 -7.61 -41.48 3.66
C PHE A 258 -7.33 -40.61 2.45
N ALA A 259 -8.01 -39.46 2.37
CA ALA A 259 -7.71 -38.42 1.39
C ALA A 259 -7.02 -37.23 2.08
N ILE A 260 -5.88 -36.80 1.54
CA ILE A 260 -5.27 -35.51 1.92
C ILE A 260 -6.06 -34.41 1.21
N LEU A 261 -6.64 -33.48 1.98
CA LEU A 261 -7.57 -32.49 1.45
C LEU A 261 -6.86 -31.20 1.05
N PRO A 262 -6.89 -30.80 -0.24
CA PRO A 262 -6.58 -29.43 -0.64
C PRO A 262 -7.51 -28.45 0.06
N LYS A 263 -7.07 -27.21 0.29
CA LYS A 263 -7.85 -26.19 1.03
C LYS A 263 -9.27 -26.00 0.51
N MET A 264 -9.51 -26.15 -0.79
CA MET A 264 -10.85 -26.06 -1.39
C MET A 264 -11.80 -27.21 -1.03
N ARG A 265 -11.30 -28.33 -0.51
CA ARG A 265 -12.10 -29.46 -0.02
C ARG A 265 -12.32 -29.44 1.50
N TRP A 266 -11.99 -28.34 2.20
CA TRP A 266 -12.09 -28.26 3.66
C TRP A 266 -13.51 -28.01 4.21
N LEU A 267 -14.45 -27.53 3.38
CA LEU A 267 -15.82 -27.22 3.83
C LEU A 267 -16.67 -28.49 3.98
N ALA A 268 -17.39 -28.89 2.94
CA ALA A 268 -18.29 -30.04 2.99
C ALA A 268 -17.53 -31.38 3.15
N PRO A 269 -18.18 -32.41 3.74
CA PRO A 269 -17.70 -33.79 3.69
C PRO A 269 -17.42 -34.25 2.25
N VAL A 270 -16.32 -34.97 2.05
CA VAL A 270 -16.02 -35.56 0.74
C VAL A 270 -16.78 -36.87 0.54
N VAL A 271 -17.04 -37.21 -0.72
CA VAL A 271 -17.60 -38.51 -1.13
C VAL A 271 -16.64 -39.10 -2.15
N ALA A 272 -16.15 -40.30 -1.87
CA ALA A 272 -15.23 -41.03 -2.72
C ALA A 272 -15.96 -41.98 -3.66
N PHE A 273 -15.40 -42.16 -4.84
CA PHE A 273 -15.91 -43.02 -5.90
C PHE A 273 -15.02 -44.23 -6.07
N ARG A 274 -15.61 -45.33 -6.52
CA ARG A 274 -14.91 -46.60 -6.70
C ARG A 274 -14.49 -46.78 -8.15
N GLU A 275 -13.24 -47.17 -8.35
CA GLU A 275 -12.70 -47.56 -9.65
C GLU A 275 -12.96 -49.06 -9.92
N GLY A 276 -12.76 -49.51 -11.17
CA GLY A 276 -13.02 -50.89 -11.57
C GLY A 276 -12.20 -51.95 -10.82
N ASP A 277 -11.07 -51.55 -10.23
CA ASP A 277 -10.19 -52.39 -9.40
C ASP A 277 -10.57 -52.40 -7.91
N GLY A 278 -11.60 -51.63 -7.52
CA GLY A 278 -12.08 -51.52 -6.15
C GLY A 278 -11.46 -50.39 -5.32
N SER A 279 -10.45 -49.68 -5.84
CA SER A 279 -9.82 -48.53 -5.18
C SER A 279 -10.78 -47.34 -5.09
N LEU A 280 -10.58 -46.46 -4.10
CA LEU A 280 -11.39 -45.27 -3.89
C LEU A 280 -10.60 -44.01 -4.28
N TYR A 281 -11.27 -43.04 -4.90
CA TYR A 281 -10.70 -41.74 -5.25
C TYR A 281 -11.73 -40.60 -5.10
N LEU A 282 -11.26 -39.38 -4.91
CA LEU A 282 -12.07 -38.17 -5.08
C LEU A 282 -11.95 -37.70 -6.54
N PRO A 283 -13.06 -37.44 -7.25
CA PRO A 283 -13.04 -37.14 -8.67
C PRO A 283 -12.43 -35.75 -8.95
N ARG A 284 -11.90 -35.60 -10.16
CA ARG A 284 -11.53 -34.30 -10.72
C ARG A 284 -12.77 -33.42 -10.87
N ASP A 285 -12.62 -32.13 -10.59
CA ASP A 285 -13.64 -31.10 -10.83
C ASP A 285 -13.02 -30.02 -11.73
N GLU A 286 -13.31 -30.11 -13.03
CA GLU A 286 -12.73 -29.20 -14.02
C GLU A 286 -13.23 -27.76 -13.86
N LEU A 287 -14.49 -27.60 -13.44
CA LEU A 287 -15.10 -26.30 -13.21
C LEU A 287 -14.42 -25.56 -12.06
N MET A 288 -14.07 -26.27 -10.99
CA MET A 288 -13.37 -25.69 -9.84
C MET A 288 -11.84 -25.79 -9.96
N GLY A 289 -11.32 -26.44 -10.99
CA GLY A 289 -9.88 -26.69 -11.18
C GLY A 289 -9.27 -27.58 -10.08
N LEU A 290 -10.02 -28.58 -9.59
CA LEU A 290 -9.57 -29.50 -8.57
C LEU A 290 -9.16 -30.83 -9.20
N ASP A 291 -7.93 -31.26 -8.96
CA ASP A 291 -7.46 -32.55 -9.44
C ASP A 291 -8.10 -33.73 -8.68
N ARG A 292 -7.97 -34.92 -9.30
CA ARG A 292 -8.29 -36.21 -8.69
C ARG A 292 -7.37 -36.42 -7.47
N VAL A 293 -7.94 -36.95 -6.39
CA VAL A 293 -7.19 -37.31 -5.18
C VAL A 293 -7.39 -38.79 -4.90
N ASP A 294 -6.33 -39.58 -5.02
CA ASP A 294 -6.38 -41.00 -4.68
C ASP A 294 -6.36 -41.20 -3.17
N LEU A 295 -7.15 -42.17 -2.68
CA LEU A 295 -7.21 -42.47 -1.26
C LEU A 295 -6.09 -43.43 -0.86
N LEU A 296 -5.49 -43.15 0.29
CA LEU A 296 -4.32 -43.82 0.83
C LEU A 296 -4.74 -44.80 1.94
N SER A 297 -4.12 -45.97 2.00
CA SER A 297 -4.11 -46.76 3.24
C SER A 297 -3.42 -45.98 4.37
N VAL A 298 -3.66 -46.35 5.63
CA VAL A 298 -3.00 -45.70 6.78
C VAL A 298 -1.46 -45.74 6.66
N GLN A 299 -0.90 -46.83 6.12
CA GLN A 299 0.55 -46.95 5.95
C GLN A 299 1.08 -46.00 4.87
N GLN A 300 0.39 -45.89 3.74
CA GLN A 300 0.75 -44.95 2.68
C GLN A 300 0.61 -43.49 3.16
N LEU A 301 -0.44 -43.19 3.93
CA LEU A 301 -0.62 -41.88 4.53
C LEU A 301 0.55 -41.55 5.47
N LEU A 302 0.97 -42.47 6.34
CA LEU A 302 2.12 -42.26 7.23
C LEU A 302 3.41 -41.99 6.46
N THR A 303 3.67 -42.74 5.38
CA THR A 303 4.81 -42.49 4.50
C THR A 303 4.75 -41.09 3.87
N HIS A 304 3.57 -40.67 3.41
CA HIS A 304 3.39 -39.33 2.84
C HIS A 304 3.58 -38.23 3.89
N LEU A 305 2.98 -38.38 5.08
CA LEU A 305 3.10 -37.42 6.18
C LEU A 305 4.54 -37.29 6.65
N ALA A 306 5.28 -38.39 6.76
CA ALA A 306 6.70 -38.35 7.11
C ALA A 306 7.51 -37.56 6.07
N ALA A 307 7.29 -37.80 4.77
CA ALA A 307 7.95 -37.06 3.69
C ALA A 307 7.54 -35.57 3.64
N HIS A 308 6.29 -35.25 4.03
CA HIS A 308 5.79 -33.88 4.13
C HIS A 308 6.45 -33.11 5.28
N PHE A 309 6.45 -33.65 6.50
CA PHE A 309 7.02 -32.97 7.67
C PHE A 309 8.55 -32.93 7.68
N ASP A 310 9.22 -33.75 6.87
CA ASP A 310 10.65 -33.59 6.59
C ASP A 310 10.97 -32.27 5.84
N LYS A 311 9.98 -31.71 5.12
CA LYS A 311 10.15 -30.53 4.27
C LYS A 311 9.31 -29.33 4.68
N SER A 312 8.25 -29.53 5.47
CA SER A 312 7.27 -28.49 5.76
C SER A 312 6.58 -28.69 7.10
N GLU A 313 6.56 -27.65 7.93
CA GLU A 313 5.82 -27.62 9.19
C GLU A 313 4.31 -27.37 9.01
N ASN A 314 3.82 -27.29 7.77
CA ASN A 314 2.43 -26.95 7.49
C ASN A 314 1.48 -28.07 7.90
N ALA A 315 0.44 -27.72 8.66
CA ALA A 315 -0.62 -28.64 9.03
C ALA A 315 -1.33 -29.26 7.82
N VAL A 316 -1.60 -30.57 7.90
CA VAL A 316 -2.27 -31.35 6.85
C VAL A 316 -3.66 -31.76 7.33
N LEU A 317 -4.71 -31.43 6.56
CA LEU A 317 -6.06 -31.91 6.84
C LEU A 317 -6.34 -33.17 6.03
N VAL A 318 -6.80 -34.23 6.70
CA VAL A 318 -7.16 -35.50 6.06
C VAL A 318 -8.62 -35.86 6.33
N ALA A 319 -9.26 -36.50 5.35
CA ALA A 319 -10.56 -37.17 5.51
C ALA A 319 -10.34 -38.68 5.60
N GLU A 320 -10.99 -39.31 6.56
CA GLU A 320 -11.12 -40.77 6.68
C GLU A 320 -12.41 -41.20 6.00
N VAL A 321 -12.31 -42.17 5.10
CA VAL A 321 -13.40 -42.66 4.25
C VAL A 321 -13.56 -44.16 4.47
N ASP A 322 -14.79 -44.59 4.68
CA ASP A 322 -15.11 -46.00 4.90
C ASP A 322 -15.27 -46.78 3.58
N ALA A 323 -15.58 -48.07 3.70
CA ALA A 323 -15.75 -48.94 2.54
C ALA A 323 -16.95 -48.55 1.66
N SER A 324 -17.89 -47.71 2.12
CA SER A 324 -19.02 -47.24 1.32
C SER A 324 -18.67 -46.02 0.46
N GLY A 325 -17.51 -45.40 0.69
CA GLY A 325 -17.08 -44.17 0.01
C GLY A 325 -17.50 -42.89 0.74
N ASP A 326 -18.14 -43.00 1.90
CA ASP A 326 -18.54 -41.84 2.70
C ASP A 326 -17.41 -41.40 3.64
N GLU A 327 -17.21 -40.08 3.76
CA GLU A 327 -16.36 -39.52 4.81
C GLU A 327 -16.99 -39.76 6.19
N VAL A 328 -16.26 -40.47 7.04
CA VAL A 328 -16.70 -40.85 8.38
C VAL A 328 -16.02 -40.01 9.47
N SER A 329 -14.81 -39.53 9.22
CA SER A 329 -14.08 -38.62 10.11
C SER A 329 -13.13 -37.72 9.34
N ARG A 330 -12.61 -36.67 9.98
CA ARG A 330 -11.51 -35.86 9.46
C ARG A 330 -10.62 -35.36 10.59
N GLY A 331 -9.37 -35.10 10.26
CA GLY A 331 -8.42 -34.61 11.25
C GLY A 331 -7.22 -33.85 10.73
N PHE A 332 -6.68 -33.02 11.62
CA PHE A 332 -5.43 -32.31 11.39
C PHE A 332 -4.25 -33.14 11.88
N VAL A 333 -3.29 -33.37 10.99
CA VAL A 333 -1.98 -33.85 11.38
C VAL A 333 -1.05 -32.64 11.47
N MET A 334 -0.38 -32.54 12.61
CA MET A 334 0.49 -31.43 12.98
C MET A 334 1.94 -31.86 12.97
N ASP A 335 2.83 -30.91 12.69
CA ASP A 335 4.25 -31.12 12.87
C ASP A 335 4.58 -31.42 14.35
N PRO A 336 5.53 -32.32 14.66
CA PRO A 336 5.94 -32.62 16.03
C PRO A 336 6.42 -31.41 16.84
N SER A 337 6.90 -30.33 16.18
CA SER A 337 7.34 -29.08 16.82
C SER A 337 6.22 -28.12 17.21
N PHE A 338 4.96 -28.45 16.89
CA PHE A 338 3.81 -27.59 17.16
C PHE A 338 3.65 -27.26 18.66
N ASP A 339 3.85 -25.98 19.02
CA ASP A 339 3.69 -25.46 20.39
C ASP A 339 2.58 -24.39 20.49
N PRO A 340 1.40 -24.73 21.06
CA PRO A 340 0.30 -23.79 21.27
C PRO A 340 0.40 -22.97 22.58
N SER A 341 1.32 -23.32 23.48
CA SER A 341 1.37 -22.79 24.85
C SER A 341 1.43 -21.27 24.93
N PRO A 342 2.22 -20.56 24.08
CA PRO A 342 2.31 -19.11 24.14
C PRO A 342 0.99 -18.38 23.81
N LEU A 343 0.19 -18.94 22.92
CA LEU A 343 -1.08 -18.36 22.49
C LEU A 343 -2.20 -18.61 23.51
N MET A 344 -2.16 -19.73 24.22
CA MET A 344 -3.09 -20.01 25.32
C MET A 344 -2.81 -19.12 26.54
N ALA A 345 -1.53 -18.87 26.87
CA ALA A 345 -1.16 -18.10 28.06
C ALA A 345 -1.49 -16.59 27.95
N ASN A 346 -1.22 -15.98 26.79
CA ASN A 346 -1.55 -14.56 26.56
C ASN A 346 -1.64 -14.25 25.05
N ALA A 347 -2.79 -14.53 24.44
CA ALA A 347 -3.02 -14.29 23.01
C ALA A 347 -2.71 -12.85 22.57
N LEU A 348 -3.03 -11.85 23.42
CA LEU A 348 -2.75 -10.42 23.17
C LEU A 348 -1.25 -10.10 23.14
N GLN A 349 -0.47 -10.70 24.04
CA GLN A 349 0.97 -10.45 24.15
C GLN A 349 1.77 -11.29 23.14
N TYR A 350 1.35 -12.52 22.85
CA TYR A 350 1.96 -13.38 21.82
C TYR A 350 1.93 -12.71 20.45
N LYS A 351 0.77 -12.16 20.06
CA LYS A 351 0.61 -11.38 18.82
C LYS A 351 1.48 -10.11 18.77
N ARG A 352 1.69 -9.49 19.93
CA ARG A 352 2.56 -8.30 20.09
C ARG A 352 4.05 -8.63 20.16
N ARG A 353 4.44 -9.85 20.54
CA ARG A 353 5.84 -10.33 20.61
C ARG A 353 6.32 -10.90 19.27
N LYS A 354 5.52 -11.72 18.58
CA LYS A 354 5.80 -12.14 17.19
C LYS A 354 5.84 -10.96 16.20
N SER A 355 5.17 -9.87 16.58
CA SER A 355 5.25 -8.55 15.95
C SER A 355 6.57 -7.79 16.17
N LYS A 356 7.48 -8.31 17.01
CA LYS A 356 8.59 -7.53 17.59
C LYS A 356 9.94 -8.25 17.63
N ASP A 357 10.09 -9.37 16.93
CA ASP A 357 11.40 -10.02 16.81
C ASP A 357 12.17 -9.45 15.61
N ALA A 358 13.35 -8.90 15.93
CA ALA A 358 14.48 -8.35 15.14
C ALA A 358 14.24 -7.47 13.89
N ALA A 359 13.10 -7.57 13.18
CA ALA A 359 12.81 -6.84 11.95
C ALA A 359 11.59 -5.88 12.05
N GLY A 360 11.04 -5.68 13.25
CA GLY A 360 10.19 -4.52 13.55
C GLY A 360 8.81 -4.46 12.87
N GLY A 361 8.11 -5.58 12.67
CA GLY A 361 6.81 -5.60 11.99
C GLY A 361 5.59 -6.19 12.73
N ARG A 362 4.48 -5.45 12.94
CA ARG A 362 3.11 -5.94 13.31
C ARG A 362 2.38 -6.74 12.20
N GLU A 363 1.74 -7.84 12.60
CA GLU A 363 1.14 -8.90 11.77
C GLU A 363 0.11 -8.49 10.67
N TYR A 364 -0.59 -7.36 10.78
CA TYR A 364 -1.48 -6.93 9.67
C TYR A 364 -0.69 -6.29 8.51
N GLU A 365 0.48 -5.73 8.80
CA GLU A 365 1.39 -5.13 7.83
C GLU A 365 2.50 -6.12 7.39
N GLN A 366 2.66 -7.26 8.08
CA GLN A 366 3.42 -8.44 7.59
C GLN A 366 2.76 -9.14 6.38
N ARG A 367 1.53 -8.74 5.98
CA ARG A 367 0.84 -9.22 4.77
C ARG A 367 0.89 -8.26 3.57
N ARG A 368 1.63 -7.15 3.67
CA ARG A 368 1.97 -6.25 2.55
C ARG A 368 3.30 -5.56 2.93
N GLY A 369 4.40 -6.29 2.74
CA GLY A 369 5.80 -5.83 2.83
C GLY A 369 6.06 -4.71 3.82
N MET A 370 6.39 -5.06 5.05
CA MET A 370 6.08 -4.18 6.17
C MET A 370 6.99 -2.94 6.34
N THR A 371 6.42 -1.72 6.25
CA THR A 371 6.69 -0.47 7.02
C THR A 371 5.77 0.64 6.45
N GLY A 372 5.06 1.54 7.15
CA GLY A 372 4.80 1.90 8.55
C GLY A 372 4.34 3.37 8.58
N ASP A 373 3.12 3.68 9.09
CA ASP A 373 2.85 4.78 10.05
C ASP A 373 1.35 4.99 10.38
N GLY A 374 0.98 4.63 11.61
CA GLY A 374 0.35 5.53 12.58
C GLY A 374 -1.08 6.06 12.39
N VAL A 375 -2.06 5.45 13.08
CA VAL A 375 -3.06 6.19 13.90
C VAL A 375 -3.40 5.37 15.15
N ARG A 376 -3.16 5.96 16.32
CA ARG A 376 -3.68 5.48 17.61
C ARG A 376 -5.15 5.91 17.74
N LEU A 377 -6.04 4.96 18.05
CA LEU A 377 -7.25 5.29 18.80
C LEU A 377 -7.11 4.82 20.24
N LYS A 378 -7.47 5.71 21.15
CA LYS A 378 -7.72 5.45 22.56
C LYS A 378 -8.62 4.23 22.71
N HIS A 379 -8.27 3.35 23.65
CA HIS A 379 -9.26 2.60 24.37
C HIS A 379 -10.02 3.58 25.27
N ASP A 380 -11.30 3.81 24.99
CA ASP A 380 -12.25 3.97 26.07
C ASP A 380 -12.45 2.58 26.66
N VAL A 381 -11.71 2.31 27.74
CA VAL A 381 -12.05 1.22 28.66
C VAL A 381 -13.32 1.65 29.39
N PRO A 382 -14.33 0.78 29.55
CA PRO A 382 -15.50 1.09 30.36
C PRO A 382 -15.05 1.50 31.77
N SER A 383 -15.66 2.57 32.27
CA SER A 383 -15.47 3.20 33.57
C SER A 383 -15.03 2.26 34.71
N ALA A 384 -13.72 2.10 34.89
CA ALA A 384 -13.16 1.91 36.22
C ALA A 384 -13.15 3.29 36.88
N LYS A 385 -13.82 3.44 38.03
CA LYS A 385 -13.91 4.69 38.81
C LYS A 385 -12.60 5.47 38.73
N LYS A 386 -12.64 6.71 38.20
CA LYS A 386 -11.47 7.60 38.06
C LYS A 386 -10.72 7.63 39.39
N ARG A 387 -9.58 6.95 39.49
CA ARG A 387 -8.63 7.17 40.59
C ARG A 387 -8.17 8.62 40.47
N GLN A 388 -8.48 9.42 41.48
CA GLN A 388 -7.98 10.80 41.58
C GLN A 388 -6.57 10.75 42.13
N LEU A 389 -5.67 11.56 41.57
CA LEU A 389 -4.34 11.81 42.11
C LEU A 389 -4.34 13.28 42.52
N HIS A 390 -4.21 13.56 43.82
CA HIS A 390 -4.18 14.92 44.30
C HIS A 390 -2.75 15.38 44.54
N LEU A 391 -2.50 16.68 44.35
CA LEU A 391 -1.17 17.25 44.54
C LEU A 391 -0.68 17.15 46.00
N HIS A 392 -1.60 17.18 46.98
CA HIS A 392 -1.26 17.03 48.40
C HIS A 392 -0.82 15.62 48.79
N ASP A 393 -1.09 14.61 47.94
CA ASP A 393 -0.65 13.23 48.14
C ASP A 393 0.78 13.00 47.64
N LEU A 394 1.42 14.04 47.07
CA LEU A 394 2.74 13.95 46.44
C LEU A 394 3.78 14.74 47.23
N PRO A 395 5.07 14.36 47.11
CA PRO A 395 6.17 15.11 47.71
C PRO A 395 6.21 16.57 47.24
N SER A 396 6.73 17.46 48.09
CA SER A 396 6.80 18.90 47.81
C SER A 396 8.03 19.32 46.99
N THR A 397 9.11 18.53 47.04
CA THR A 397 10.34 18.84 46.31
C THR A 397 10.22 18.46 44.82
N PRO A 398 10.79 19.25 43.89
CA PRO A 398 10.71 18.96 42.45
C PRO A 398 11.25 17.56 42.09
N ALA A 399 12.36 17.13 42.70
CA ALA A 399 12.97 15.84 42.40
C ALA A 399 12.09 14.66 42.82
N GLU A 400 11.60 14.68 44.06
CA GLU A 400 10.77 13.60 44.60
C GLU A 400 9.40 13.54 43.93
N LEU A 401 8.81 14.70 43.61
CA LEU A 401 7.54 14.79 42.88
C LEU A 401 7.68 14.18 41.48
N LEU A 402 8.74 14.54 40.73
CA LEU A 402 8.95 14.01 39.38
C LEU A 402 9.21 12.50 39.39
N MET A 403 9.98 12.00 40.36
CA MET A 403 10.18 10.56 40.55
C MET A 403 8.87 9.84 40.84
N ALA A 404 8.04 10.36 41.75
CA ALA A 404 6.74 9.76 42.09
C ALA A 404 5.79 9.75 40.87
N LEU A 405 5.72 10.86 40.14
CA LEU A 405 4.92 10.94 38.91
C LEU A 405 5.45 10.03 37.80
N GLN A 406 6.77 9.85 37.70
CA GLN A 406 7.39 8.95 36.73
C GLN A 406 7.07 7.50 37.07
N SER A 407 7.15 7.10 38.35
CA SER A 407 6.71 5.78 38.81
C SER A 407 5.24 5.54 38.47
N HIS A 408 4.36 6.51 38.67
CA HIS A 408 2.95 6.40 38.27
C HIS A 408 2.73 6.30 36.76
N LEU A 409 3.53 7.03 35.97
CA LEU A 409 3.48 7.00 34.51
C LEU A 409 3.92 5.64 33.95
N VAL A 410 4.98 5.05 34.53
CA VAL A 410 5.55 3.74 34.16
C VAL A 410 4.63 2.60 34.61
N ALA A 411 4.10 2.67 35.83
CA ALA A 411 3.17 1.66 36.35
C ALA A 411 1.77 1.72 35.71
N HIS A 412 1.50 2.72 34.86
CA HIS A 412 0.18 3.00 34.28
C HIS A 412 -0.92 3.18 35.33
N SER A 413 -0.55 3.60 36.55
CA SER A 413 -1.47 3.80 37.67
C SER A 413 -2.43 4.97 37.45
N PHE A 414 -2.03 5.95 36.63
CA PHE A 414 -2.82 7.12 36.27
C PHE A 414 -2.68 7.48 34.79
N SER A 415 -3.69 8.16 34.25
CA SER A 415 -3.69 8.59 32.86
C SER A 415 -2.66 9.71 32.63
N TYR A 416 -2.14 9.83 31.41
CA TYR A 416 -1.26 10.93 31.02
C TYR A 416 -1.89 12.30 31.29
N ALA A 417 -3.20 12.44 31.04
CA ALA A 417 -3.94 13.67 31.31
C ALA A 417 -4.03 13.98 32.82
N THR A 418 -4.17 12.95 33.66
CA THR A 418 -4.20 13.10 35.12
C THR A 418 -2.85 13.60 35.63
N ILE A 419 -1.76 12.99 35.19
CA ILE A 419 -0.39 13.39 35.60
C ILE A 419 -0.10 14.82 35.09
N LYS A 420 -0.50 15.14 33.85
CA LYS A 420 -0.39 16.50 33.29
C LYS A 420 -1.14 17.53 34.14
N ALA A 421 -2.37 17.23 34.54
CA ALA A 421 -3.19 18.13 35.35
C ALA A 421 -2.55 18.39 36.73
N VAL A 422 -1.98 17.37 37.37
CA VAL A 422 -1.26 17.51 38.63
C VAL A 422 -0.01 18.37 38.47
N LEU A 423 0.76 18.19 37.39
CA LEU A 423 1.90 19.05 37.07
C LEU A 423 1.49 20.50 36.81
N MET A 424 0.36 20.72 36.12
CA MET A 424 -0.19 22.07 35.92
C MET A 424 -0.52 22.73 37.26
N SER A 425 -1.20 22.02 38.16
CA SER A 425 -1.50 22.52 39.51
C SER A 425 -0.23 22.76 40.33
N TYR A 426 0.79 21.90 40.23
CA TYR A 426 2.07 22.09 40.91
C TYR A 426 2.79 23.34 40.45
N LEU A 427 2.83 23.58 39.13
CA LEU A 427 3.44 24.78 38.56
C LEU A 427 2.69 26.04 38.98
N GLN A 428 1.35 26.01 38.95
CA GLN A 428 0.49 27.15 39.32
C GLN A 428 0.53 27.50 40.81
N ALA A 429 0.87 26.54 41.67
CA ALA A 429 0.98 26.77 43.12
C ALA A 429 2.29 27.47 43.52
N ALA A 430 3.25 27.63 42.60
CA ALA A 430 4.53 28.27 42.89
C ALA A 430 4.45 29.80 42.85
N GLU A 431 5.24 30.47 43.69
CA GLU A 431 5.39 31.94 43.68
C GLU A 431 5.90 32.47 42.33
N SER A 432 6.82 31.72 41.69
CA SER A 432 7.23 31.92 40.30
C SER A 432 7.12 30.60 39.53
N MET A 433 6.15 30.52 38.62
CA MET A 433 6.00 29.38 37.71
C MET A 433 7.23 29.19 36.79
N PRO A 434 7.81 30.26 36.19
CA PRO A 434 9.04 30.15 35.41
C PRO A 434 10.21 29.56 36.22
N SER A 435 10.41 30.01 37.46
CA SER A 435 11.46 29.47 38.34
C SER A 435 11.21 28.00 38.71
N ARG A 436 9.94 27.64 38.98
CA ARG A 436 9.52 26.26 39.24
C ARG A 436 9.77 25.32 38.07
N LEU A 437 9.54 25.77 36.84
CA LEU A 437 9.88 25.01 35.64
C LEU A 437 11.38 24.70 35.60
N VAL A 438 12.22 25.70 35.85
CA VAL A 438 13.68 25.55 35.86
C VAL A 438 14.10 24.56 36.95
N ASP A 439 13.52 24.64 38.14
CA ASP A 439 13.77 23.68 39.23
C ASP A 439 13.42 22.24 38.80
N CYS A 440 12.27 22.04 38.14
CA CYS A 440 11.85 20.73 37.63
C CYS A 440 12.81 20.19 36.55
N VAL A 441 13.22 21.01 35.59
CA VAL A 441 14.14 20.59 34.53
C VAL A 441 15.51 20.23 35.12
N ILE A 442 16.06 21.06 36.01
CA ILE A 442 17.35 20.78 36.66
C ILE A 442 17.27 19.52 37.52
N ALA A 443 16.21 19.38 38.33
CA ALA A 443 16.02 18.21 39.18
C ALA A 443 15.91 16.90 38.37
N LEU A 444 15.18 16.94 37.24
CA LEU A 444 15.07 15.79 36.33
C LEU A 444 16.43 15.42 35.73
N VAL A 445 17.24 16.40 35.34
CA VAL A 445 18.55 16.14 34.75
C VAL A 445 19.56 15.63 35.79
N GLN A 446 19.55 16.19 37.01
CA GLN A 446 20.47 15.78 38.07
C GLN A 446 20.12 14.42 38.67
N GLY A 447 18.83 14.09 38.80
CA GLY A 447 18.34 12.90 39.47
C GLY A 447 18.02 11.70 38.56
N SER A 448 18.28 11.77 37.25
CA SER A 448 17.86 10.72 36.30
C SER A 448 18.87 10.45 35.17
N ASP A 449 18.60 9.37 34.44
CA ASP A 449 19.37 8.88 33.29
C ASP A 449 18.71 9.23 31.94
N ASP A 450 19.31 8.81 30.83
CA ASP A 450 18.80 9.04 29.47
C ASP A 450 17.66 8.07 29.06
N SER A 451 16.98 7.46 30.04
CA SER A 451 15.90 6.52 29.78
C SER A 451 14.70 7.18 29.09
N LYS A 452 13.93 6.35 28.37
CA LYS A 452 12.73 6.80 27.65
C LYS A 452 11.69 7.43 28.59
N ASP A 453 11.63 6.96 29.83
CA ASP A 453 10.67 7.45 30.82
C ASP A 453 11.06 8.82 31.37
N THR A 454 12.36 9.06 31.59
CA THR A 454 12.89 10.38 31.96
C THR A 454 12.61 11.42 30.87
N LEU A 455 12.88 11.09 29.60
CA LEU A 455 12.59 11.97 28.46
C LEU A 455 11.09 12.25 28.31
N ARG A 456 10.25 11.25 28.57
CA ARG A 456 8.79 11.40 28.54
C ARG A 456 8.29 12.31 29.66
N MET A 457 8.88 12.21 30.85
CA MET A 457 8.58 13.10 31.96
C MET A 457 9.02 14.54 31.64
N GLY A 458 10.21 14.73 31.09
CA GLY A 458 10.70 16.05 30.68
C GLY A 458 9.77 16.75 29.68
N HIS A 459 9.30 16.03 28.65
CA HIS A 459 8.31 16.59 27.72
C HIS A 459 6.99 16.92 28.41
N LEU A 460 6.53 16.08 29.33
CA LEU A 460 5.29 16.31 30.06
C LEU A 460 5.36 17.56 30.96
N VAL A 461 6.51 17.81 31.59
CA VAL A 461 6.79 19.04 32.34
C VAL A 461 6.71 20.28 31.43
N LEU A 462 7.37 20.25 30.27
CA LEU A 462 7.31 21.35 29.30
C LEU A 462 5.88 21.59 28.77
N GLU A 463 5.15 20.51 28.48
CA GLU A 463 3.76 20.58 28.03
C GLU A 463 2.81 21.15 29.08
N ALA A 464 2.99 20.76 30.35
CA ALA A 464 2.20 21.28 31.46
C ALA A 464 2.45 22.78 31.62
N TYR A 465 3.71 23.22 31.61
CA TYR A 465 4.06 24.63 31.67
C TYR A 465 3.51 25.43 30.49
N SER A 466 3.66 24.93 29.26
CA SER A 466 3.11 25.58 28.06
C SER A 466 1.59 25.80 28.14
N ALA A 467 0.87 24.90 28.82
CA ALA A 467 -0.58 25.01 29.00
C ALA A 467 -1.02 26.03 30.07
N VAL A 468 -0.14 26.40 31.02
CA VAL A 468 -0.49 27.31 32.13
C VAL A 468 0.31 28.63 32.14
N ARG A 469 1.33 28.76 31.30
CA ARG A 469 2.21 29.94 31.29
C ARG A 469 1.40 31.21 30.99
N THR A 470 1.65 32.27 31.77
CA THR A 470 1.04 33.59 31.59
C THR A 470 2.08 34.69 31.36
N THR A 471 3.32 34.47 31.77
CA THR A 471 4.41 35.45 31.73
C THR A 471 5.74 34.81 31.34
N HIS A 472 6.63 35.62 30.76
CA HIS A 472 8.03 35.29 30.51
C HIS A 472 8.91 35.89 31.61
N GLU A 473 9.98 35.21 32.00
CA GLU A 473 10.88 35.67 33.07
C GLU A 473 12.34 35.47 32.65
N ALA A 474 13.00 36.58 32.30
CA ALA A 474 14.38 36.58 31.80
C ALA A 474 15.39 35.98 32.79
N ALA A 475 15.19 36.19 34.10
CA ALA A 475 16.07 35.62 35.14
C ALA A 475 16.02 34.08 35.16
N SER A 476 14.83 33.50 35.03
CA SER A 476 14.65 32.05 34.92
C SER A 476 15.24 31.50 33.60
N ALA A 477 15.08 32.22 32.49
CA ALA A 477 15.72 31.86 31.22
C ALA A 477 17.25 31.82 31.33
N LEU A 478 17.86 32.84 31.95
CA LEU A 478 19.32 32.93 32.19
C LEU A 478 19.83 31.79 33.09
N ARG A 479 19.05 31.41 34.10
CA ARG A 479 19.39 30.31 35.00
C ARG A 479 19.41 28.97 34.26
N LEU A 480 18.43 28.73 33.39
CA LEU A 480 18.40 27.52 32.56
C LEU A 480 19.47 27.53 31.46
N GLU A 481 19.79 28.70 30.91
CA GLU A 481 20.90 28.90 29.97
C GLU A 481 22.25 28.51 30.60
N THR A 482 22.53 29.03 31.80
CA THR A 482 23.74 28.71 32.55
C THR A 482 23.85 27.20 32.81
N PHE A 483 22.72 26.56 33.16
CA PHE A 483 22.66 25.12 33.35
C PHE A 483 22.92 24.34 32.06
N LEU A 484 22.29 24.73 30.94
CA LEU A 484 22.49 24.11 29.62
C LEU A 484 23.96 24.17 29.20
N HIS A 485 24.61 25.32 29.37
CA HIS A 485 26.03 25.49 29.00
C HIS A 485 26.93 24.53 29.78
N ALA A 486 26.69 24.33 31.07
CA ALA A 486 27.44 23.36 31.88
C ALA A 486 27.26 21.90 31.42
N GLN A 487 26.25 21.58 30.60
CA GLN A 487 26.03 20.23 30.08
C GLN A 487 26.66 19.99 28.70
N LEU A 488 27.13 21.03 27.99
CA LEU A 488 27.61 20.90 26.61
C LEU A 488 28.87 20.03 26.49
N ASP A 489 29.75 20.10 27.49
CA ASP A 489 31.00 19.32 27.53
C ASP A 489 30.83 17.92 28.14
N LEU A 490 29.63 17.59 28.65
CA LEU A 490 29.32 16.32 29.30
C LEU A 490 28.55 15.39 28.34
N ARG A 491 29.27 14.49 27.67
CA ARG A 491 28.72 13.62 26.61
C ARG A 491 27.56 12.75 27.10
N GLU A 492 27.65 12.24 28.32
CA GLU A 492 26.61 11.45 29.00
C GLU A 492 25.37 12.27 29.38
N ARG A 493 25.44 13.61 29.31
CA ARG A 493 24.33 14.54 29.60
C ARG A 493 23.75 15.19 28.35
N TRP A 494 24.28 14.95 27.15
CA TRP A 494 23.76 15.55 25.91
C TRP A 494 22.28 15.33 25.65
N TRP A 495 21.68 14.25 26.18
CA TRP A 495 20.25 13.97 26.08
C TRP A 495 19.36 15.09 26.64
N CYS A 496 19.85 15.88 27.60
CA CYS A 496 19.08 16.95 28.21
C CYS A 496 19.15 18.27 27.44
N ILE A 497 20.08 18.43 26.49
CA ILE A 497 20.27 19.70 25.74
C ILE A 497 18.96 20.15 25.08
N ARG A 498 18.25 19.22 24.45
CA ARG A 498 16.95 19.50 23.80
C ARG A 498 15.87 19.92 24.79
N LEU A 499 15.85 19.29 25.97
CA LEU A 499 14.90 19.63 27.03
C LEU A 499 15.14 21.07 27.50
N CYS A 500 16.41 21.41 27.76
CA CYS A 500 16.82 22.75 28.18
C CYS A 500 16.57 23.79 27.09
N ALA A 501 16.92 23.52 25.82
CA ALA A 501 16.72 24.44 24.70
C ALA A 501 15.24 24.77 24.47
N LYS A 502 14.36 23.76 24.52
CA LYS A 502 12.90 23.96 24.44
C LYS A 502 12.35 24.70 25.65
N GLY A 503 12.84 24.39 26.85
CA GLY A 503 12.50 25.12 28.07
C GLY A 503 12.85 26.61 27.98
N MET A 504 14.06 26.92 27.48
CA MET A 504 14.49 28.31 27.23
C MET A 504 13.59 29.03 26.22
N GLY A 505 13.19 28.35 25.15
CA GLY A 505 12.22 28.89 24.18
C GLY A 505 10.87 29.24 24.82
N LEU A 506 10.35 28.39 25.72
CA LEU A 506 9.11 28.66 26.46
C LEU A 506 9.24 29.82 27.44
N LEU A 507 10.43 30.01 28.02
CA LEU A 507 10.76 31.09 28.94
C LEU A 507 11.02 32.43 28.23
N GLY A 508 11.13 32.44 26.89
CA GLY A 508 11.37 33.64 26.10
C GLY A 508 12.83 34.09 26.12
N ALA A 509 13.77 33.14 26.10
CA ALA A 509 15.20 33.43 26.06
C ALA A 509 15.61 34.27 24.84
N SER A 510 16.65 35.10 25.01
CA SER A 510 17.30 35.85 23.92
C SER A 510 18.02 34.90 22.97
N ALA A 511 18.08 35.25 21.69
CA ALA A 511 18.89 34.55 20.70
C ALA A 511 20.39 34.83 20.87
N ASP A 512 20.76 35.95 21.48
CA ASP A 512 22.14 36.25 21.84
C ASP A 512 22.45 35.69 23.24
N PRO A 513 23.47 34.83 23.37
CA PRO A 513 23.78 34.16 24.63
C PRO A 513 24.28 35.17 25.66
N SER A 514 23.79 35.06 26.89
CA SER A 514 24.10 36.03 27.95
C SER A 514 25.37 35.67 28.74
N SER A 515 25.72 34.38 28.80
CA SER A 515 26.74 33.84 29.70
C SER A 515 27.97 33.23 29.00
N VAL A 516 27.90 32.89 27.72
CA VAL A 516 28.96 32.15 27.00
C VAL A 516 29.16 32.71 25.58
N PRO A 517 30.41 32.79 25.07
CA PRO A 517 30.69 33.22 23.70
C PRO A 517 30.03 32.32 22.65
N VAL A 518 29.60 32.93 21.54
CA VAL A 518 28.96 32.24 20.41
C VAL A 518 29.85 31.14 19.83
N GLU A 519 31.17 31.34 19.86
CA GLU A 519 32.17 30.40 19.36
C GLU A 519 32.15 29.07 20.13
N THR A 520 31.86 29.12 21.44
CA THR A 520 31.74 27.91 22.27
C THR A 520 30.50 27.11 21.89
N LEU A 521 29.38 27.80 21.64
CA LEU A 521 28.14 27.17 21.17
C LEU A 521 28.30 26.57 19.78
N GLN A 522 29.00 27.25 18.87
CA GLN A 522 29.32 26.72 17.54
C GLN A 522 30.20 25.47 17.64
N ARG A 523 31.22 25.47 18.51
CA ARG A 523 32.04 24.28 18.76
C ARG A 523 31.19 23.12 19.27
N ALA A 524 30.29 23.36 20.22
CA ALA A 524 29.39 22.33 20.74
C ALA A 524 28.48 21.74 19.66
N VAL A 525 27.91 22.59 18.79
CA VAL A 525 27.12 22.15 17.62
C VAL A 525 27.95 21.25 16.70
N HIS A 526 29.20 21.64 16.38
CA HIS A 526 30.09 20.82 15.56
C HIS A 526 30.40 19.47 16.24
N THR A 527 30.68 19.46 17.54
CA THR A 527 30.95 18.23 18.30
C THR A 527 29.74 17.28 18.31
N LEU A 528 28.53 17.82 18.45
CA LEU A 528 27.28 17.04 18.41
C LEU A 528 27.04 16.41 17.03
N VAL A 529 27.26 17.18 15.95
CA VAL A 529 27.08 16.68 14.58
C VAL A 529 28.17 15.66 14.23
N ALA A 530 29.41 15.89 14.63
CA ALA A 530 30.54 14.98 14.40
C ALA A 530 30.37 13.62 15.09
N ALA A 531 29.51 13.52 16.11
CA ALA A 531 29.17 12.26 16.75
C ALA A 531 28.29 11.34 15.88
N ALA A 532 27.84 11.81 14.70
CA ALA A 532 27.14 11.04 13.66
C ALA A 532 25.93 10.23 14.18
N HIS A 533 25.15 10.82 15.09
CA HIS A 533 24.03 10.13 15.74
C HIS A 533 22.76 11.00 15.76
N PRO A 534 21.59 10.48 15.35
CA PRO A 534 20.39 11.30 15.15
C PRO A 534 19.88 12.06 16.39
N ARG A 535 20.11 11.53 17.60
CA ARG A 535 19.75 12.25 18.84
C ARG A 535 20.57 13.53 19.02
N TRP A 536 21.85 13.51 18.63
CA TRP A 536 22.78 14.62 18.81
C TRP A 536 22.64 15.64 17.69
N ASN A 537 22.36 15.19 16.46
CA ASN A 537 21.95 16.07 15.37
C ASN A 537 20.68 16.84 15.75
N ALA A 538 19.67 16.20 16.35
CA ALA A 538 18.47 16.89 16.82
C ALA A 538 18.77 17.95 17.91
N ALA A 539 19.76 17.70 18.78
CA ALA A 539 20.22 18.69 19.77
C ALA A 539 20.96 19.86 19.10
N ALA A 540 21.78 19.58 18.09
CA ALA A 540 22.44 20.60 17.29
C ALA A 540 21.42 21.49 16.55
N VAL A 541 20.37 20.91 15.96
CA VAL A 541 19.28 21.68 15.33
C VAL A 541 18.57 22.58 16.33
N ASP A 542 18.19 22.06 17.50
CA ASP A 542 17.52 22.85 18.55
C ASP A 542 18.41 24.01 19.05
N LEU A 543 19.73 23.80 19.20
CA LEU A 543 20.70 24.86 19.54
C LEU A 543 20.85 25.90 18.43
N CYS A 544 20.95 25.44 17.18
CA CYS A 544 21.03 26.30 15.99
C CYS A 544 19.80 27.19 15.86
N ALA A 545 18.60 26.66 16.09
CA ALA A 545 17.36 27.42 16.06
C ALA A 545 17.28 28.43 17.22
N LEU A 546 17.64 28.02 18.44
CA LEU A 546 17.61 28.87 19.62
C LEU A 546 18.56 30.08 19.52
N TYR A 547 19.81 29.85 19.12
CA TYR A 547 20.87 30.87 19.08
C TYR A 547 21.16 31.44 17.69
N ARG A 548 20.36 31.08 16.67
CA ARG A 548 20.54 31.47 15.25
C ARG A 548 21.95 31.14 14.73
N LEU A 549 22.36 29.89 14.93
CA LEU A 549 23.67 29.37 14.51
C LEU A 549 23.54 28.40 13.33
N PRO A 550 24.63 28.16 12.57
CA PRO A 550 25.85 28.96 12.55
C PRO A 550 25.64 30.29 11.80
N ARG A 551 26.51 31.28 12.05
CA ARG A 551 26.36 32.63 11.48
C ARG A 551 26.87 32.76 10.04
N THR A 552 27.69 31.82 9.57
CA THR A 552 28.32 31.84 8.24
C THR A 552 27.73 30.77 7.33
N ASP A 553 27.47 31.10 6.07
CA ASP A 553 26.89 30.14 5.11
C ASP A 553 27.76 28.90 4.92
N ALA A 554 29.09 29.05 4.94
CA ALA A 554 30.00 27.91 4.83
C ALA A 554 29.79 26.89 5.96
N ALA A 555 29.61 27.36 7.20
CA ALA A 555 29.31 26.48 8.32
C ALA A 555 27.90 25.88 8.23
N VAL A 556 26.92 26.63 7.71
CA VAL A 556 25.57 26.10 7.47
C VAL A 556 25.63 24.92 6.49
N ILE A 557 26.32 25.10 5.36
CA ILE A 557 26.48 24.05 4.34
C ILE A 557 27.22 22.85 4.93
N ASN A 558 28.29 23.05 5.70
CA ASN A 558 29.02 21.94 6.31
C ASN A 558 28.16 21.10 7.27
N ILE A 559 27.31 21.75 8.08
CA ILE A 559 26.40 21.04 8.99
C ILE A 559 25.34 20.28 8.20
N LEU A 560 24.74 20.91 7.18
CA LEU A 560 23.74 20.26 6.33
C LEU A 560 24.34 19.06 5.59
N SER A 561 25.51 19.23 4.96
CA SER A 561 26.24 18.16 4.27
C SER A 561 26.55 17.01 5.22
N ALA A 562 27.06 17.27 6.43
CA ALA A 562 27.34 16.23 7.40
C ALA A 562 26.08 15.45 7.80
N MET A 563 24.94 16.12 8.03
CA MET A 563 23.68 15.42 8.33
C MET A 563 23.16 14.58 7.15
N LEU A 564 23.34 15.06 5.91
CA LEU A 564 23.01 14.30 4.69
C LEU A 564 23.93 13.09 4.50
N GLU A 565 25.23 13.22 4.77
CA GLU A 565 26.21 12.13 4.74
C GLU A 565 25.92 11.05 5.80
N HIS A 566 25.46 11.45 6.99
CA HIS A 566 25.01 10.55 8.04
C HIS A 566 23.66 9.86 7.73
N ALA A 567 23.05 10.15 6.58
CA ALA A 567 21.69 9.73 6.20
C ALA A 567 20.59 10.14 7.21
N ASP A 568 20.82 11.20 7.99
CA ASP A 568 19.87 11.73 8.97
C ASP A 568 18.99 12.82 8.37
N TYR A 569 18.18 12.39 7.41
CA TYR A 569 17.38 13.30 6.59
C TYR A 569 16.33 14.09 7.36
N PHE A 570 15.83 13.55 8.48
CA PHE A 570 14.83 14.22 9.30
C PHE A 570 15.42 15.48 9.96
N ASN A 571 16.61 15.37 10.56
CA ASN A 571 17.27 16.52 11.17
C ASN A 571 17.87 17.45 10.10
N ALA A 572 18.31 16.93 8.95
CA ALA A 572 18.75 17.75 7.82
C ALA A 572 17.64 18.68 7.30
N GLU A 573 16.40 18.19 7.22
CA GLU A 573 15.24 19.00 6.84
C GLU A 573 14.86 20.03 7.89
N ALA A 574 14.79 19.63 9.16
CA ALA A 574 14.53 20.57 10.25
C ALA A 574 15.60 21.68 10.32
N PHE A 575 16.86 21.32 10.07
CA PHE A 575 17.96 22.27 9.96
C PHE A 575 17.78 23.20 8.74
N PHE A 576 17.49 22.65 7.56
CA PHE A 576 17.23 23.42 6.35
C PHE A 576 16.12 24.46 6.56
N ASP A 577 14.96 24.04 7.07
CA ASP A 577 13.81 24.91 7.31
C ASP A 577 14.14 26.05 8.29
N ALA A 578 14.84 25.73 9.38
CA ALA A 578 15.29 26.71 10.35
C ALA A 578 16.24 27.75 9.73
N GLN A 579 17.09 27.35 8.79
CA GLN A 579 18.05 28.24 8.13
C GLN A 579 17.44 29.07 7.02
N VAL A 580 16.47 28.51 6.27
CA VAL A 580 15.68 29.25 5.29
C VAL A 580 14.88 30.36 5.98
N ALA A 581 14.29 30.09 7.15
CA ALA A 581 13.59 31.10 7.94
C ALA A 581 14.50 32.25 8.44
N LEU A 582 15.82 32.03 8.47
CA LEU A 582 16.83 33.01 8.88
C LEU A 582 17.55 33.67 7.67
N ASP A 583 17.18 33.32 6.43
CA ASP A 583 17.78 33.86 5.22
C ASP A 583 17.28 35.29 4.93
N SER A 584 17.97 36.27 5.51
CA SER A 584 17.67 37.69 5.31
C SER A 584 18.25 38.27 4.03
N THR A 585 19.25 37.62 3.42
CA THR A 585 19.94 38.12 2.21
C THR A 585 19.40 37.50 0.93
N GLY A 586 18.70 36.36 1.02
CA GLY A 586 18.22 35.59 -0.13
C GLY A 586 19.32 34.77 -0.83
N GLU A 587 20.57 34.83 -0.35
CA GLU A 587 21.71 34.11 -0.92
C GLU A 587 21.94 32.75 -0.26
N ARG A 588 21.46 32.56 0.98
CA ARG A 588 21.68 31.33 1.74
C ARG A 588 20.80 30.19 1.22
N THR A 589 19.54 30.46 0.93
CA THR A 589 18.58 29.46 0.47
C THR A 589 19.05 28.78 -0.83
N PRO A 590 19.46 29.49 -1.89
CA PRO A 590 19.99 28.86 -3.11
C PRO A 590 21.18 27.92 -2.86
N ARG A 591 22.07 28.25 -1.92
CA ARG A 591 23.23 27.42 -1.57
C ARG A 591 22.82 26.13 -0.84
N LEU A 592 21.89 26.23 0.10
CA LEU A 592 21.32 25.07 0.81
C LEU A 592 20.61 24.14 -0.16
N VAL A 593 19.84 24.71 -1.09
CA VAL A 593 19.15 23.96 -2.13
C VAL A 593 20.15 23.28 -3.07
N SER A 594 21.22 23.97 -3.47
CA SER A 594 22.28 23.37 -4.29
C SER A 594 22.92 22.17 -3.60
N CYS A 595 23.25 22.28 -2.30
CA CYS A 595 23.76 21.19 -1.48
C CYS A 595 22.84 19.95 -1.51
N ILE A 596 21.53 20.14 -1.36
CA ILE A 596 20.52 19.08 -1.45
C ILE A 596 20.42 18.51 -2.87
N ALA A 597 20.42 19.36 -3.90
CA ALA A 597 20.32 18.96 -5.30
C ALA A 597 21.50 18.08 -5.74
N THR A 598 22.69 18.34 -5.20
CA THR A 598 23.92 17.58 -5.47
C THR A 598 24.05 16.31 -4.61
N CYS A 599 23.19 16.10 -3.62
CA CYS A 599 23.23 14.91 -2.76
C CYS A 599 22.56 13.72 -3.47
N HIS A 600 23.35 12.96 -4.23
CA HIS A 600 22.85 11.85 -5.04
C HIS A 600 22.23 10.71 -4.22
N SER A 601 22.71 10.47 -3.00
CA SER A 601 22.25 9.43 -2.06
C SER A 601 20.90 9.70 -1.39
N LEU A 602 20.35 10.92 -1.52
CA LEU A 602 19.10 11.31 -0.87
C LEU A 602 17.89 10.59 -1.51
N PRO A 603 17.04 9.86 -0.76
CA PRO A 603 15.88 9.16 -1.32
C PRO A 603 14.83 10.10 -1.92
N THR A 604 14.18 9.72 -3.03
CA THR A 604 13.18 10.56 -3.74
C THR A 604 12.04 11.05 -2.84
N LYS A 605 11.55 10.21 -1.92
CA LYS A 605 10.51 10.59 -0.94
C LYS A 605 10.96 11.75 -0.04
N ILE A 606 12.24 11.81 0.30
CA ILE A 606 12.85 12.85 1.12
C ILE A 606 13.18 14.07 0.26
N ALA A 607 13.74 13.90 -0.94
CA ALA A 607 14.01 15.01 -1.86
C ALA A 607 12.74 15.85 -2.15
N ARG A 608 11.56 15.21 -2.24
CA ARG A 608 10.26 15.90 -2.37
C ARG A 608 9.93 16.82 -1.18
N ARG A 609 10.40 16.52 0.02
CA ARG A 609 10.18 17.35 1.23
C ARG A 609 10.98 18.67 1.14
N PHE A 610 12.13 18.64 0.49
CA PHE A 610 12.95 19.82 0.17
C PHE A 610 12.50 20.56 -1.11
N GLY A 611 11.46 20.07 -1.78
CA GLY A 611 11.14 20.44 -3.15
C GLY A 611 10.87 21.93 -3.39
N ALA A 612 10.37 22.66 -2.38
CA ALA A 612 10.09 24.09 -2.51
C ALA A 612 11.37 24.86 -2.80
N GLY A 613 12.47 24.44 -2.16
CA GLY A 613 13.80 24.93 -2.44
C GLY A 613 14.30 24.49 -3.82
N LEU A 614 14.20 23.19 -4.15
CA LEU A 614 14.69 22.63 -5.43
C LEU A 614 14.04 23.29 -6.66
N ALA A 615 12.76 23.67 -6.54
CA ALA A 615 12.04 24.41 -7.59
C ALA A 615 12.64 25.80 -7.89
N LEU A 616 13.35 26.43 -6.94
CA LEU A 616 14.06 27.70 -7.16
C LEU A 616 15.26 27.55 -8.11
N LEU A 617 15.81 26.34 -8.27
CA LEU A 617 16.88 26.03 -9.22
C LEU A 617 16.35 25.58 -10.59
N SER A 618 15.02 25.40 -10.73
CA SER A 618 14.40 25.08 -12.00
C SER A 618 14.47 26.31 -12.91
N PRO A 619 15.08 26.23 -14.11
CA PRO A 619 15.20 27.40 -14.97
C PRO A 619 13.81 27.92 -15.35
N HIS A 620 13.51 29.17 -15.01
CA HIS A 620 12.37 29.91 -15.54
C HIS A 620 12.41 29.82 -17.07
N ARG A 621 11.41 29.20 -17.70
CA ARG A 621 11.27 29.21 -19.16
C ARG A 621 9.95 29.86 -19.57
N PRO A 622 9.99 30.89 -20.45
CA PRO A 622 8.79 31.50 -21.01
C PRO A 622 8.06 30.51 -21.92
N ASP A 623 6.75 30.73 -22.09
CA ASP A 623 5.83 29.97 -22.95
C ASP A 623 6.49 29.52 -24.27
N GLU A 624 6.89 28.25 -24.36
CA GLU A 624 7.52 27.67 -25.55
C GLU A 624 6.41 27.13 -26.48
N ALA A 625 6.09 27.90 -27.53
CA ALA A 625 5.17 27.51 -28.60
C ALA A 625 5.56 26.15 -29.22
N ALA A 626 4.54 25.32 -29.47
CA ALA A 626 4.63 23.98 -30.04
C ALA A 626 5.36 24.01 -31.40
N SER A 627 6.38 23.16 -31.55
CA SER A 627 6.83 22.77 -32.88
C SER A 627 5.90 21.66 -33.34
N GLU A 628 5.11 21.90 -34.39
CA GLU A 628 4.29 20.87 -35.04
C GLU A 628 5.18 19.70 -35.46
N MET A 629 4.69 18.48 -35.25
CA MET A 629 5.37 17.25 -35.69
C MET A 629 5.14 17.06 -37.19
N PRO A 630 6.11 16.51 -37.95
CA PRO A 630 5.91 16.20 -39.36
C PRO A 630 4.79 15.16 -39.56
N LEU A 631 4.18 15.18 -40.75
CA LEU A 631 3.12 14.26 -41.14
C LEU A 631 3.62 12.80 -41.10
N PHE A 632 2.91 11.97 -40.36
CA PHE A 632 3.28 10.57 -40.14
C PHE A 632 2.77 9.66 -41.27
N ASP A 633 3.68 9.17 -42.13
CA ASP A 633 3.37 8.20 -43.17
C ASP A 633 3.71 6.77 -42.72
N ALA A 634 2.75 6.13 -42.05
CA ALA A 634 2.86 4.76 -41.59
C ALA A 634 3.23 3.76 -42.71
N LYS A 635 2.73 3.97 -43.93
CA LYS A 635 2.96 3.03 -45.04
C LYS A 635 4.39 3.14 -45.56
N ALA A 636 4.89 4.36 -45.75
CA ALA A 636 6.27 4.60 -46.15
C ALA A 636 7.26 4.09 -45.08
N HIS A 637 6.98 4.35 -43.81
CA HIS A 637 7.85 3.92 -42.71
C HIS A 637 7.88 2.39 -42.55
N CYS A 638 6.74 1.72 -42.73
CA CYS A 638 6.69 0.25 -42.74
C CYS A 638 7.55 -0.30 -43.90
N ALA A 639 7.37 0.23 -45.12
CA ALA A 639 8.13 -0.21 -46.29
C ALA A 639 9.65 -0.04 -46.10
N LEU A 640 10.07 1.08 -45.49
CA LEU A 640 11.46 1.38 -45.18
C LEU A 640 12.09 0.38 -44.19
N LEU A 641 11.27 -0.17 -43.28
CA LEU A 641 11.71 -1.09 -42.23
C LEU A 641 11.56 -2.57 -42.59
N GLN A 642 10.81 -2.91 -43.65
CA GLN A 642 10.59 -4.31 -44.04
C GLN A 642 11.89 -5.13 -44.21
N PRO A 643 12.96 -4.64 -44.85
CA PRO A 643 14.21 -5.40 -44.95
C PRO A 643 14.83 -5.76 -43.59
N ALA A 644 14.67 -4.88 -42.59
CA ALA A 644 15.13 -5.12 -41.24
C ALA A 644 14.26 -6.15 -40.51
N VAL A 645 12.94 -6.09 -40.71
CA VAL A 645 11.99 -7.07 -40.16
C VAL A 645 12.31 -8.48 -40.64
N HIS A 646 12.64 -8.66 -41.92
CA HIS A 646 12.98 -9.98 -42.49
C HIS A 646 14.29 -10.57 -41.95
N ARG A 647 15.21 -9.71 -41.48
CA ARG A 647 16.52 -10.10 -40.94
C ARG A 647 16.60 -9.95 -39.42
N ALA A 648 15.44 -9.82 -38.75
CA ALA A 648 15.35 -9.48 -37.33
C ALA A 648 16.18 -10.39 -36.41
N LEU A 649 16.35 -11.67 -36.79
CA LEU A 649 17.01 -12.69 -35.99
C LEU A 649 18.31 -13.24 -36.62
N ASP A 650 18.85 -12.59 -37.66
CA ASP A 650 20.05 -13.08 -38.37
C ASP A 650 21.34 -13.04 -37.52
N ALA A 651 21.38 -12.16 -36.50
CA ALA A 651 22.56 -11.88 -35.69
C ALA A 651 22.22 -11.84 -34.19
N VAL A 652 21.73 -12.97 -33.66
CA VAL A 652 21.44 -13.14 -32.23
C VAL A 652 22.65 -13.75 -31.51
N HIS A 653 23.09 -13.11 -30.43
CA HIS A 653 24.23 -13.53 -29.63
C HIS A 653 23.80 -13.76 -28.18
N LEU A 654 24.00 -14.98 -27.68
CA LEU A 654 23.90 -15.28 -26.26
C LEU A 654 25.16 -14.76 -25.55
N VAL A 655 24.97 -14.04 -24.45
CA VAL A 655 26.04 -13.47 -23.63
C VAL A 655 25.95 -14.08 -22.24
N ASP A 656 26.60 -15.22 -22.07
CA ASP A 656 26.65 -16.04 -20.85
C ASP A 656 28.10 -16.29 -20.37
N THR A 657 29.09 -15.70 -21.06
CA THR A 657 30.51 -15.82 -20.76
C THR A 657 31.22 -14.46 -20.75
N PRO A 658 32.34 -14.31 -20.01
CA PRO A 658 33.15 -13.09 -20.04
C PRO A 658 33.66 -12.67 -21.42
N ASP A 659 34.01 -13.62 -22.29
CA ASP A 659 34.49 -13.33 -23.64
C ASP A 659 33.37 -12.74 -24.51
N ALA A 660 32.17 -13.34 -24.45
CA ALA A 660 30.99 -12.81 -25.13
C ALA A 660 30.61 -11.43 -24.58
N PHE A 661 30.74 -11.22 -23.26
CA PHE A 661 30.52 -9.92 -22.62
C PHE A 661 31.54 -8.88 -23.11
N GLY A 662 32.81 -9.25 -23.25
CA GLY A 662 33.86 -8.40 -23.81
C GLY A 662 33.52 -7.92 -25.22
N ALA A 663 33.07 -8.83 -26.08
CA ALA A 663 32.62 -8.48 -27.44
C ALA A 663 31.42 -7.53 -27.46
N LEU A 664 30.42 -7.75 -26.59
CA LEU A 664 29.29 -6.82 -26.40
C LEU A 664 29.78 -5.43 -25.95
N ARG A 665 30.66 -5.38 -24.95
CA ARG A 665 31.18 -4.12 -24.42
C ARG A 665 31.91 -3.33 -25.51
N GLU A 666 32.79 -3.98 -26.26
CA GLU A 666 33.49 -3.33 -27.38
C GLU A 666 32.52 -2.79 -28.43
N HIS A 667 31.41 -3.50 -28.69
CA HIS A 667 30.36 -3.02 -29.59
C HIS A 667 29.68 -1.76 -29.03
N LEU A 668 29.21 -1.78 -27.78
CA LEU A 668 28.56 -0.62 -27.16
C LEU A 668 29.49 0.59 -27.09
N GLU A 669 30.76 0.38 -26.77
CA GLU A 669 31.74 1.46 -26.76
C GLU A 669 31.97 2.08 -28.15
N ARG A 670 31.94 1.28 -29.23
CA ARG A 670 32.00 1.84 -30.60
C ARG A 670 30.83 2.78 -30.85
N LEU A 671 29.61 2.38 -30.46
CA LEU A 671 28.42 3.24 -30.61
C LEU A 671 28.52 4.54 -29.80
N VAL A 672 29.09 4.48 -28.59
CA VAL A 672 29.25 5.67 -27.74
C VAL A 672 30.34 6.63 -28.27
N ARG A 673 31.44 6.10 -28.82
CA ARG A 673 32.58 6.89 -29.30
C ARG A 673 32.25 7.80 -30.48
N ASP A 674 31.25 7.44 -31.28
CA ASP A 674 30.86 8.20 -32.48
C ASP A 674 30.09 9.50 -32.18
N GLY A 675 29.88 9.83 -30.89
CA GLY A 675 29.27 11.07 -30.41
C GLY A 675 27.81 11.27 -30.84
N SER A 676 27.24 10.24 -31.45
CA SER A 676 25.93 10.26 -32.08
C SER A 676 24.93 9.43 -31.27
N TYR A 677 23.64 9.73 -31.39
CA TYR A 677 22.63 8.96 -30.65
C TYR A 677 22.29 7.67 -31.39
N HIS A 678 22.06 6.59 -30.67
CA HIS A 678 21.65 5.30 -31.21
C HIS A 678 20.42 4.79 -30.46
N VAL A 679 19.41 4.33 -31.20
CA VAL A 679 18.19 3.72 -30.64
C VAL A 679 18.47 2.26 -30.32
N ILE A 680 18.35 1.91 -29.05
CA ILE A 680 18.56 0.56 -28.51
C ILE A 680 17.23 0.03 -28.01
N GLY A 681 16.79 -1.12 -28.53
CA GLY A 681 15.62 -1.82 -27.99
C GLY A 681 16.02 -2.57 -26.74
N VAL A 682 15.27 -2.41 -25.66
CA VAL A 682 15.52 -3.06 -24.38
C VAL A 682 14.24 -3.72 -23.89
N ASP A 683 14.39 -4.94 -23.43
CA ASP A 683 13.36 -5.65 -22.68
C ASP A 683 14.02 -6.42 -21.53
N CYS A 684 13.21 -7.01 -20.64
CA CYS A 684 13.70 -7.88 -19.57
C CYS A 684 12.79 -9.09 -19.38
N GLU A 685 13.39 -10.23 -19.03
CA GLU A 685 12.65 -11.40 -18.57
C GLU A 685 13.05 -11.78 -17.15
N TRP A 686 12.06 -12.19 -16.36
CA TRP A 686 12.22 -12.65 -15.00
C TRP A 686 11.37 -13.88 -14.75
N ARG A 687 11.64 -14.59 -13.66
CA ARG A 687 10.93 -15.82 -13.34
C ARG A 687 9.44 -15.54 -13.12
N PRO A 688 8.52 -16.14 -13.91
CA PRO A 688 7.10 -15.99 -13.67
C PRO A 688 6.71 -16.53 -12.30
N ARG A 689 5.73 -15.90 -11.63
CA ARG A 689 5.30 -16.29 -10.28
C ARG A 689 4.90 -17.75 -10.13
N GLN A 690 4.41 -18.37 -11.20
CA GLN A 690 4.07 -19.79 -11.22
C GLN A 690 5.27 -20.73 -11.06
N HIS A 691 6.48 -20.25 -11.38
CA HIS A 691 7.74 -20.97 -11.22
C HIS A 691 8.52 -20.50 -9.99
N ALA A 692 8.09 -19.44 -9.31
CA ALA A 692 8.78 -18.87 -8.16
C ALA A 692 8.75 -19.80 -6.93
N ASP A 693 9.90 -20.01 -6.29
CA ASP A 693 10.00 -20.77 -5.03
C ASP A 693 9.70 -19.85 -3.85
N GLU A 694 8.62 -20.06 -3.09
CA GLU A 694 8.19 -19.17 -1.99
C GLU A 694 9.28 -18.84 -0.95
N THR A 695 10.39 -19.60 -0.93
CA THR A 695 11.55 -19.40 -0.04
C THR A 695 12.71 -18.60 -0.65
N ALA A 696 12.79 -18.46 -1.97
CA ALA A 696 13.92 -17.83 -2.66
C ALA A 696 13.78 -16.31 -2.76
N THR A 697 14.79 -15.57 -2.31
CA THR A 697 14.84 -14.10 -2.38
C THR A 697 15.00 -13.55 -3.81
N ASP A 698 15.36 -14.39 -4.78
CA ASP A 698 15.69 -13.99 -6.16
C ASP A 698 14.56 -14.17 -7.19
N ASN A 699 13.34 -14.54 -6.77
CA ASN A 699 12.26 -14.83 -7.73
C ASN A 699 11.79 -13.65 -8.58
N GLU A 700 12.04 -12.42 -8.14
CA GLU A 700 11.68 -11.22 -8.90
C GLU A 700 12.88 -10.55 -9.58
N ARG A 701 14.07 -11.14 -9.50
CA ARG A 701 15.29 -10.64 -10.18
C ARG A 701 15.16 -10.83 -11.69
N VAL A 702 15.78 -9.91 -12.44
CA VAL A 702 15.92 -10.02 -13.89
C VAL A 702 16.84 -11.20 -14.21
N GLN A 703 16.32 -12.18 -14.95
CA GLN A 703 17.02 -13.42 -15.35
C GLN A 703 17.68 -13.28 -16.72
N VAL A 704 17.06 -12.49 -17.61
CA VAL A 704 17.58 -12.20 -18.94
C VAL A 704 17.37 -10.71 -19.22
N LEU A 705 18.41 -10.05 -19.71
CA LEU A 705 18.32 -8.70 -20.29
C LEU A 705 18.50 -8.82 -21.80
N GLN A 706 17.63 -8.20 -22.59
CA GLN A 706 17.71 -8.24 -24.04
C GLN A 706 18.07 -6.86 -24.59
N LEU A 707 19.02 -6.83 -25.53
CA LEU A 707 19.47 -5.60 -26.18
C LEU A 707 19.45 -5.78 -27.70
N ALA A 708 18.54 -5.11 -28.37
CA ALA A 708 18.60 -4.92 -29.81
C ALA A 708 19.41 -3.65 -30.10
N VAL A 709 20.61 -3.82 -30.65
CA VAL A 709 21.49 -2.73 -31.05
C VAL A 709 21.49 -2.60 -32.58
N PRO A 710 22.17 -1.60 -33.16
CA PRO A 710 22.51 -1.65 -34.58
C PRO A 710 23.13 -2.98 -35.01
N ASP A 711 22.51 -3.62 -36.01
CA ASP A 711 22.98 -4.82 -36.71
C ASP A 711 23.18 -6.10 -35.86
N ALA A 712 22.81 -6.10 -34.57
CA ALA A 712 22.92 -7.28 -33.70
C ALA A 712 21.89 -7.27 -32.56
N VAL A 713 21.60 -8.46 -32.02
CA VAL A 713 20.75 -8.64 -30.83
C VAL A 713 21.51 -9.46 -29.79
N TYR A 714 21.55 -8.98 -28.56
CA TYR A 714 22.24 -9.64 -27.46
C TYR A 714 21.24 -10.11 -26.41
N ILE A 715 21.34 -11.38 -26.03
CA ILE A 715 20.56 -12.01 -24.97
C ILE A 715 21.50 -12.29 -23.83
N LEU A 716 21.36 -11.52 -22.75
CA LEU A 716 22.29 -11.58 -21.63
C LEU A 716 21.74 -12.46 -20.53
N ASP A 717 22.48 -13.51 -20.22
CA ASP A 717 22.20 -14.35 -19.06
C ASP A 717 22.75 -13.69 -17.81
N THR A 718 21.89 -12.97 -17.08
CA THR A 718 22.31 -12.19 -15.91
C THR A 718 22.91 -13.06 -14.81
N MET A 719 22.42 -14.30 -14.67
CA MET A 719 22.89 -15.25 -13.67
C MET A 719 24.30 -15.75 -13.99
N ALA A 720 24.54 -16.13 -15.25
CA ALA A 720 25.86 -16.59 -15.68
C ALA A 720 26.91 -15.46 -15.59
N LEU A 721 26.53 -14.23 -15.97
CA LEU A 721 27.42 -13.07 -15.91
C LEU A 721 27.74 -12.63 -14.49
N ASP A 722 26.77 -12.68 -13.57
CA ASP A 722 27.03 -12.39 -12.15
C ASP A 722 27.90 -13.47 -11.50
N ALA A 723 27.74 -14.74 -11.89
CA ALA A 723 28.56 -15.85 -11.42
C ALA A 723 30.00 -15.81 -11.96
N ALA A 724 30.22 -15.18 -13.12
CA ALA A 724 31.54 -15.07 -13.74
C ALA A 724 32.51 -14.12 -13.01
N GLY A 725 32.02 -13.35 -12.03
CA GLY A 725 32.82 -12.54 -11.11
C GLY A 725 32.73 -11.03 -11.39
N SER A 726 33.69 -10.29 -10.82
CA SER A 726 33.72 -8.82 -10.88
C SER A 726 34.93 -8.29 -11.66
N ASN A 727 34.74 -7.20 -12.40
CA ASN A 727 35.79 -6.41 -13.02
C ASN A 727 35.87 -5.04 -12.31
N ASN A 728 37.06 -4.64 -11.84
CA ASN A 728 37.26 -3.38 -11.09
C ASN A 728 36.29 -3.16 -9.90
N GLY A 729 35.88 -4.23 -9.22
CA GLY A 729 34.98 -4.17 -8.06
C GLY A 729 33.49 -4.05 -8.39
N LEU A 730 33.10 -4.16 -9.66
CA LEU A 730 31.70 -4.27 -10.11
C LEU A 730 31.46 -5.63 -10.76
N LEU A 731 30.27 -6.21 -10.58
CA LEU A 731 29.82 -7.36 -11.37
C LEU A 731 29.75 -6.96 -12.86
N LEU A 732 29.85 -7.92 -13.78
CA LEU A 732 29.78 -7.62 -15.22
C LEU A 732 28.45 -6.96 -15.61
N MET A 733 27.32 -7.41 -15.03
CA MET A 733 26.03 -6.75 -15.26
C MET A 733 25.94 -5.35 -14.64
N GLU A 734 26.62 -5.12 -13.53
CA GLU A 734 26.74 -3.78 -12.94
C GLU A 734 27.58 -2.85 -13.83
N GLU A 735 28.70 -3.32 -14.39
CA GLU A 735 29.51 -2.60 -15.38
C GLU A 735 28.64 -2.23 -16.61
N LEU A 736 27.90 -3.20 -17.15
CA LEU A 736 27.03 -2.97 -18.29
C LEU A 736 25.91 -1.98 -18.01
N CYS A 737 25.20 -2.12 -16.88
CA CYS A 737 24.18 -1.16 -16.48
C CYS A 737 24.77 0.25 -16.38
N SER A 738 26.00 0.37 -15.89
CA SER A 738 26.70 1.66 -15.86
C SER A 738 26.93 2.25 -17.25
N VAL A 739 27.29 1.42 -18.24
CA VAL A 739 27.49 1.87 -19.63
C VAL A 739 26.16 2.24 -20.28
N LEU A 740 25.14 1.37 -20.20
CA LEU A 740 23.85 1.55 -20.86
C LEU A 740 23.11 2.79 -20.36
N PHE A 741 22.94 2.91 -19.05
CA PHE A 741 22.14 3.99 -18.45
C PHE A 741 22.97 5.25 -18.20
N GLY A 742 24.30 5.14 -18.10
CA GLY A 742 25.21 6.28 -17.93
C GLY A 742 25.53 7.02 -19.23
N SER A 743 25.15 6.49 -20.40
CA SER A 743 25.50 7.05 -21.72
C SER A 743 24.28 7.72 -22.39
N PRO A 744 24.20 9.07 -22.42
CA PRO A 744 23.08 9.78 -23.07
C PRO A 744 22.94 9.48 -24.57
N SER A 745 24.04 9.08 -25.22
CA SER A 745 24.08 8.67 -26.63
C SER A 745 23.32 7.37 -26.91
N LEU A 746 23.10 6.52 -25.90
CA LEU A 746 22.32 5.29 -26.05
C LEU A 746 20.87 5.58 -25.65
N LEU A 747 19.99 5.75 -26.62
CA LEU A 747 18.56 5.97 -26.38
C LEU A 747 17.88 4.61 -26.18
N LEU A 748 17.70 4.23 -24.92
CA LEU A 748 17.10 2.96 -24.52
C LEU A 748 15.59 3.05 -24.65
N VAL A 749 14.98 2.20 -25.47
CA VAL A 749 13.53 2.18 -25.69
C VAL A 749 12.98 0.84 -25.25
N GLY A 750 11.93 0.87 -24.43
CA GLY A 750 11.16 -0.30 -24.00
C GLY A 750 9.66 -0.09 -24.17
N PHE A 751 8.87 -1.14 -24.01
CA PHE A 751 7.40 -1.09 -23.99
C PHE A 751 6.88 -1.28 -22.56
N CYS A 752 6.20 -0.29 -21.99
CA CYS A 752 5.95 -0.24 -20.54
C CYS A 752 7.25 -0.22 -19.70
N PHE A 753 8.30 0.38 -20.27
CA PHE A 753 9.70 0.22 -19.84
C PHE A 753 10.00 0.66 -18.41
N ALA A 754 9.16 1.54 -17.85
CA ALA A 754 9.29 1.95 -16.46
C ALA A 754 9.22 0.75 -15.49
N GLY A 755 8.48 -0.32 -15.84
CA GLY A 755 8.44 -1.56 -15.07
C GLY A 755 9.78 -2.30 -15.09
N ASP A 756 10.38 -2.46 -16.26
CA ASP A 756 11.65 -3.17 -16.44
C ASP A 756 12.80 -2.45 -15.74
N VAL A 757 12.84 -1.12 -15.85
CA VAL A 757 13.83 -0.29 -15.13
C VAL A 757 13.71 -0.46 -13.62
N GLN A 758 12.48 -0.61 -13.08
CA GLN A 758 12.30 -0.90 -11.64
C GLN A 758 12.81 -2.29 -11.27
N LYS A 759 12.61 -3.31 -12.12
CA LYS A 759 13.12 -4.67 -11.92
C LYS A 759 14.65 -4.73 -11.97
N LEU A 760 15.26 -4.05 -12.94
CA LEU A 760 16.72 -3.88 -13.01
C LEU A 760 17.26 -3.16 -11.79
N ARG A 761 16.60 -2.08 -11.32
CA ARG A 761 16.99 -1.36 -10.11
C ARG A 761 16.89 -2.23 -8.85
N ALA A 762 15.85 -3.05 -8.73
CA ALA A 762 15.73 -4.01 -7.63
C ALA A 762 16.84 -5.08 -7.67
N THR A 763 17.28 -5.46 -8.87
CA THR A 763 18.34 -6.48 -9.07
C THR A 763 19.75 -5.90 -8.85
N TYR A 764 20.02 -4.68 -9.30
CA TYR A 764 21.34 -4.02 -9.30
C TYR A 764 21.30 -2.62 -8.68
N ALA A 765 20.77 -2.50 -7.46
CA ALA A 765 20.49 -1.21 -6.81
C ALA A 765 21.72 -0.30 -6.69
N SER A 766 22.88 -0.86 -6.33
CA SER A 766 24.17 -0.17 -6.16
C SER A 766 24.54 0.74 -7.34
N VAL A 767 24.34 0.23 -8.57
CA VAL A 767 24.67 0.94 -9.80
C VAL A 767 23.47 1.66 -10.35
N MET A 768 22.31 1.01 -10.41
CA MET A 768 21.11 1.60 -11.02
C MET A 768 20.68 2.87 -10.30
N ASP A 769 20.83 2.96 -8.98
CA ASP A 769 20.54 4.21 -8.24
C ASP A 769 21.55 5.33 -8.55
N ARG A 770 22.77 4.98 -8.99
CA ARG A 770 23.82 5.93 -9.37
C ARG A 770 23.71 6.39 -10.82
N VAL A 771 23.46 5.47 -11.76
CA VAL A 771 23.51 5.75 -13.20
C VAL A 771 22.15 5.96 -13.83
N CYS A 772 21.11 5.41 -13.22
CA CYS A 772 19.72 5.63 -13.56
C CYS A 772 18.94 6.17 -12.35
N PRO A 773 19.43 7.21 -11.64
CA PRO A 773 18.61 7.84 -10.60
C PRO A 773 17.33 8.37 -11.24
N TYR A 774 17.44 8.82 -12.50
CA TYR A 774 16.39 9.30 -13.39
C TYR A 774 16.70 8.82 -14.80
N THR A 775 15.69 8.37 -15.52
CA THR A 775 15.75 7.77 -16.85
C THR A 775 16.02 8.83 -17.94
N THR A 776 17.22 9.42 -17.94
CA THR A 776 17.65 10.53 -18.83
C THR A 776 17.91 10.13 -20.27
N ASN A 777 18.00 8.83 -20.55
CA ASN A 777 18.14 8.26 -21.87
C ASN A 777 17.13 7.12 -22.15
N CYS A 778 16.13 6.91 -21.27
CA CYS A 778 15.13 5.85 -21.44
C CYS A 778 13.80 6.42 -21.95
N LEU A 779 13.27 5.82 -23.01
CA LEU A 779 12.08 6.24 -23.74
C LEU A 779 10.97 5.19 -23.64
N GLU A 780 9.73 5.67 -23.54
CA GLU A 780 8.54 4.81 -23.51
C GLU A 780 7.91 4.70 -24.90
N LEU A 781 7.98 3.52 -25.52
CA LEU A 781 7.45 3.27 -26.87
C LEU A 781 5.95 3.55 -26.95
N ARG A 782 5.16 3.22 -25.91
CA ARG A 782 3.71 3.44 -25.94
C ARG A 782 3.35 4.92 -26.04
N LYS A 783 4.12 5.81 -25.41
CA LYS A 783 3.93 7.26 -25.54
C LYS A 783 4.22 7.71 -26.97
N LEU A 784 5.28 7.18 -27.56
CA LEU A 784 5.67 7.48 -28.92
C LEU A 784 4.60 7.03 -29.93
N ALA A 785 4.02 5.84 -29.75
CA ALA A 785 2.94 5.34 -30.59
C ALA A 785 1.68 6.23 -30.52
N LEU A 786 1.26 6.61 -29.31
CA LEU A 786 0.11 7.49 -29.09
C LEU A 786 0.29 8.90 -29.64
N LEU A 787 1.53 9.36 -29.79
CA LEU A 787 1.86 10.65 -30.41
C LEU A 787 1.76 10.63 -31.94
N ARG A 788 1.76 9.45 -32.57
CA ARG A 788 1.87 9.30 -34.03
C ARG A 788 0.66 8.68 -34.68
N LEU A 789 0.01 7.74 -34.01
CA LEU A 789 -1.13 7.03 -34.59
C LEU A 789 -2.40 7.88 -34.53
N PRO A 790 -3.31 7.75 -35.51
CA PRO A 790 -4.60 8.45 -35.50
C PRO A 790 -5.40 8.13 -34.23
N THR A 791 -6.09 9.14 -33.72
CA THR A 791 -6.85 9.07 -32.46
C THR A 791 -7.94 8.00 -32.47
N GLU A 792 -8.52 7.72 -33.64
CA GLU A 792 -9.56 6.70 -33.84
C GLU A 792 -9.03 5.26 -33.76
N SER A 793 -7.70 5.08 -33.71
CA SER A 793 -7.10 3.76 -33.60
C SER A 793 -7.23 3.20 -32.17
N ALA A 794 -7.45 1.89 -32.05
CA ALA A 794 -7.45 1.19 -30.76
C ALA A 794 -6.05 1.10 -30.10
N ALA A 795 -5.06 1.87 -30.58
CA ALA A 795 -3.65 1.83 -30.17
C ALA A 795 -3.45 1.95 -28.66
N ALA A 796 -4.27 2.74 -27.96
CA ALA A 796 -4.21 2.86 -26.50
C ALA A 796 -4.40 1.53 -25.76
N THR A 797 -5.00 0.51 -26.38
CA THR A 797 -5.24 -0.81 -25.78
C THR A 797 -4.30 -1.91 -26.28
N TRP A 798 -3.46 -1.62 -27.26
CA TRP A 798 -2.60 -2.61 -27.90
C TRP A 798 -1.41 -3.01 -27.00
N GLY A 799 -1.10 -4.30 -27.01
CA GLY A 799 0.16 -4.83 -26.50
C GLY A 799 1.27 -4.81 -27.58
N LEU A 800 2.51 -5.10 -27.20
CA LEU A 800 3.67 -5.09 -28.11
C LEU A 800 3.45 -5.92 -29.38
N ALA A 801 2.99 -7.17 -29.25
CA ALA A 801 2.69 -8.04 -30.38
C ALA A 801 1.64 -7.45 -31.35
N THR A 802 0.65 -6.73 -30.83
CA THR A 802 -0.36 -6.05 -31.66
C THR A 802 0.25 -4.87 -32.40
N TYR A 803 1.10 -4.08 -31.74
CA TYR A 803 1.85 -3.01 -32.41
C TYR A 803 2.76 -3.56 -33.51
N ALA A 804 3.54 -4.61 -33.23
CA ALA A 804 4.44 -5.23 -34.20
C ALA A 804 3.68 -5.78 -35.42
N SER A 805 2.56 -6.47 -35.19
CA SER A 805 1.74 -7.03 -36.27
C SER A 805 1.08 -5.94 -37.12
N VAL A 806 0.49 -4.92 -36.50
CA VAL A 806 -0.26 -3.87 -37.22
C VAL A 806 0.69 -2.89 -37.92
N CYS A 807 1.77 -2.46 -37.26
CA CYS A 807 2.66 -1.43 -37.79
C CYS A 807 3.77 -1.98 -38.70
N LEU A 808 4.30 -3.16 -38.39
CA LEU A 808 5.48 -3.74 -39.06
C LEU A 808 5.19 -5.03 -39.81
N HIS A 809 3.98 -5.59 -39.70
CA HIS A 809 3.66 -6.94 -40.19
C HIS A 809 4.58 -8.02 -39.61
N LEU A 810 5.07 -7.80 -38.39
CA LEU A 810 5.90 -8.74 -37.66
C LEU A 810 5.03 -9.59 -36.73
N THR A 811 5.01 -10.89 -36.97
CA THR A 811 4.32 -11.85 -36.11
C THR A 811 5.20 -12.18 -34.91
N MET A 812 4.61 -12.15 -33.71
CA MET A 812 5.29 -12.49 -32.46
C MET A 812 4.52 -13.61 -31.77
N GLU A 813 5.17 -14.77 -31.63
CA GLU A 813 4.64 -15.92 -30.89
C GLU A 813 4.69 -15.64 -29.38
N LYS A 814 3.75 -16.19 -28.61
CA LYS A 814 3.63 -15.89 -27.15
C LYS A 814 4.00 -17.05 -26.24
N ASP A 815 4.43 -18.17 -26.80
CA ASP A 815 4.59 -19.43 -26.07
C ASP A 815 5.64 -19.37 -24.95
N GLN A 816 6.66 -18.51 -25.09
CA GLN A 816 7.73 -18.39 -24.10
C GLN A 816 7.50 -17.28 -23.07
N GLN A 817 6.46 -16.46 -23.22
CA GLN A 817 6.14 -15.34 -22.32
C GLN A 817 6.02 -15.76 -20.84
N CYS A 818 5.59 -16.99 -20.60
CA CYS A 818 5.41 -17.56 -19.26
C CYS A 818 6.34 -18.76 -18.97
N SER A 819 7.41 -18.92 -19.75
CA SER A 819 8.41 -19.99 -19.56
C SER A 819 9.22 -19.80 -18.26
N ASP A 820 9.85 -20.86 -17.76
CA ASP A 820 10.74 -20.71 -16.60
C ASP A 820 12.09 -20.12 -17.05
N TRP A 821 12.18 -18.79 -16.98
CA TRP A 821 13.38 -18.02 -17.32
C TRP A 821 14.57 -18.25 -16.38
N SER A 822 14.43 -19.05 -15.32
CA SER A 822 15.57 -19.47 -14.47
C SER A 822 16.28 -20.74 -14.98
N VAL A 823 15.66 -21.47 -15.92
CA VAL A 823 16.25 -22.71 -16.47
C VAL A 823 17.51 -22.38 -17.25
N ARG A 824 18.57 -23.17 -17.03
CA ARG A 824 19.83 -23.12 -17.77
C ARG A 824 20.23 -24.51 -18.28
N PRO A 825 20.77 -24.62 -19.50
CA PRO A 825 20.94 -23.54 -20.48
C PRO A 825 19.59 -23.02 -21.00
N LEU A 826 19.54 -21.75 -21.43
CA LEU A 826 18.36 -21.21 -22.11
C LEU A 826 18.09 -22.01 -23.39
N THR A 827 16.82 -22.30 -23.65
CA THR A 827 16.45 -22.99 -24.89
C THR A 827 16.52 -22.05 -26.09
N LEU A 828 16.71 -22.59 -27.30
CA LEU A 828 16.71 -21.79 -28.53
C LEU A 828 15.41 -20.98 -28.69
N ALA A 829 14.26 -21.58 -28.36
CA ALA A 829 12.96 -20.89 -28.40
C ALA A 829 12.90 -19.70 -27.43
N GLN A 830 13.46 -19.83 -26.22
CA GLN A 830 13.56 -18.71 -25.27
C GLN A 830 14.48 -17.61 -25.78
N ILE A 831 15.62 -17.97 -26.39
CA ILE A 831 16.57 -17.02 -26.98
C ILE A 831 15.92 -16.25 -28.13
N GLU A 832 15.25 -16.94 -29.06
CA GLU A 832 14.57 -16.35 -30.21
C GLU A 832 13.41 -15.44 -29.78
N TYR A 833 12.59 -15.89 -28.82
CA TYR A 833 11.50 -15.09 -28.24
C TYR A 833 12.03 -13.79 -27.62
N ALA A 834 13.03 -13.91 -26.73
CA ALA A 834 13.65 -12.79 -26.05
C ALA A 834 14.27 -11.80 -27.05
N ALA A 835 14.94 -12.31 -28.09
CA ALA A 835 15.51 -11.49 -29.15
C ALA A 835 14.43 -10.70 -29.92
N LEU A 836 13.31 -11.36 -30.23
CA LEU A 836 12.23 -10.76 -30.98
C LEU A 836 11.54 -9.60 -30.24
N ASP A 837 11.38 -9.70 -28.92
CA ASP A 837 10.79 -8.62 -28.10
C ASP A 837 11.63 -7.34 -28.15
N ALA A 838 12.94 -7.43 -27.94
CA ALA A 838 13.84 -6.28 -28.04
C ALA A 838 13.91 -5.70 -29.46
N VAL A 839 13.92 -6.56 -30.49
CA VAL A 839 13.91 -6.12 -31.89
C VAL A 839 12.61 -5.40 -32.24
N ALA A 840 11.47 -5.95 -31.85
CA ALA A 840 10.15 -5.36 -32.12
C ALA A 840 10.07 -3.95 -31.54
N VAL A 841 10.47 -3.75 -30.29
CA VAL A 841 10.48 -2.44 -29.64
C VAL A 841 11.35 -1.45 -30.41
N ARG A 842 12.56 -1.85 -30.79
CA ARG A 842 13.49 -0.99 -31.53
C ARG A 842 12.95 -0.59 -32.89
N LEU A 843 12.46 -1.56 -33.67
CA LEU A 843 11.93 -1.30 -35.00
C LEU A 843 10.66 -0.45 -34.94
N LEU A 844 9.79 -0.64 -33.94
CA LEU A 844 8.62 0.21 -33.71
C LEU A 844 9.03 1.65 -33.33
N ALA A 845 10.08 1.82 -32.53
CA ALA A 845 10.59 3.14 -32.22
C ALA A 845 11.07 3.87 -33.48
N LEU A 846 11.84 3.17 -34.33
CA LEU A 846 12.28 3.70 -35.63
C LEU A 846 11.08 3.99 -36.55
N PHE A 847 10.06 3.13 -36.56
CA PHE A 847 8.84 3.32 -37.34
C PHE A 847 8.13 4.63 -36.99
N PHE A 848 7.99 4.95 -35.71
CA PHE A 848 7.36 6.20 -35.26
C PHE A 848 8.25 7.44 -35.37
N LEU A 849 9.54 7.27 -35.68
CA LEU A 849 10.52 8.36 -35.71
C LEU A 849 11.11 8.61 -37.10
N ALA A 850 10.87 7.77 -38.10
CA ALA A 850 11.58 7.81 -39.38
C ALA A 850 11.55 9.18 -40.10
N ASP A 851 10.46 9.94 -39.96
CA ASP A 851 10.26 11.29 -40.50
C ASP A 851 10.83 12.42 -39.63
N VAL A 852 11.14 12.14 -38.37
CA VAL A 852 11.77 13.10 -37.44
C VAL A 852 13.28 12.94 -37.38
N LEU A 853 13.77 11.75 -37.73
CA LEU A 853 15.19 11.45 -37.74
C LEU A 853 15.79 11.87 -39.09
N THR A 854 16.89 12.63 -39.09
CA THR A 854 17.63 12.92 -40.32
C THR A 854 18.41 11.68 -40.75
N LEU A 855 17.88 10.94 -41.72
CA LEU A 855 18.48 9.70 -42.22
C LEU A 855 19.65 10.02 -43.17
N ARG A 856 20.85 9.55 -42.84
CA ARG A 856 21.99 9.57 -43.77
C ARG A 856 22.05 8.21 -44.47
N SER A 857 21.48 8.11 -45.68
CA SER A 857 21.56 6.99 -46.65
C SER A 857 20.38 5.97 -46.68
N GLU A 858 20.06 5.53 -47.90
CA GLU A 858 18.88 4.75 -48.33
C GLU A 858 18.89 3.26 -47.90
N ASN A 859 19.96 2.75 -47.28
CA ASN A 859 20.09 1.32 -46.90
C ASN A 859 20.43 1.05 -45.42
N HIS A 860 20.43 2.07 -44.55
CA HIS A 860 21.00 1.98 -43.18
C HIS A 860 20.07 2.40 -42.03
N LEU A 861 18.74 2.29 -42.14
CA LEU A 861 17.83 2.73 -41.06
C LEU A 861 18.12 2.05 -39.72
N THR A 862 18.59 0.80 -39.76
CA THR A 862 18.93 0.00 -38.57
C THR A 862 20.33 0.25 -38.03
N SER A 863 21.15 1.10 -38.65
CA SER A 863 22.51 1.34 -38.18
C SER A 863 22.93 2.81 -38.16
N ALA A 864 22.13 3.70 -38.74
CA ALA A 864 22.42 5.11 -38.76
C ALA A 864 22.29 5.76 -37.36
N PRO A 865 23.19 6.68 -37.01
CA PRO A 865 23.00 7.57 -35.88
C PRO A 865 21.75 8.44 -36.05
N VAL A 866 21.05 8.68 -34.96
CA VAL A 866 19.82 9.47 -34.92
C VAL A 866 20.07 10.85 -34.34
N THR A 867 19.36 11.86 -34.84
CA THR A 867 19.30 13.18 -34.21
C THR A 867 17.85 13.44 -33.84
N MET A 868 17.56 13.59 -32.54
CA MET A 868 16.21 13.86 -32.06
C MET A 868 16.12 15.30 -31.52
N PRO A 869 15.08 16.07 -31.87
CA PRO A 869 14.87 17.38 -31.27
C PRO A 869 14.82 17.28 -29.74
N ALA A 870 15.60 18.10 -29.03
CA ALA A 870 15.71 18.04 -27.57
C ALA A 870 14.35 18.15 -26.85
N ARG A 871 13.37 18.82 -27.46
CA ARG A 871 11.99 18.92 -26.96
C ARG A 871 11.24 17.58 -27.04
N LEU A 872 11.33 16.88 -28.17
CA LEU A 872 10.69 15.59 -28.36
C LEU A 872 11.33 14.55 -27.44
N LEU A 873 12.67 14.55 -27.37
CA LEU A 873 13.41 13.68 -26.46
C LEU A 873 12.89 13.85 -25.02
N ARG A 874 12.84 15.09 -24.51
CA ARG A 874 12.31 15.38 -23.16
C ARG A 874 10.86 14.92 -22.93
N ARG A 875 10.01 14.96 -23.95
CA ARG A 875 8.60 14.48 -23.85
C ARG A 875 8.52 12.96 -23.77
N LEU A 876 9.44 12.26 -24.43
CA LEU A 876 9.48 10.80 -24.51
C LEU A 876 10.23 10.15 -23.33
N LEU A 877 11.13 10.89 -22.67
CA LEU A 877 11.83 10.42 -21.49
C LEU A 877 10.85 9.99 -20.38
N ILE A 878 11.18 8.88 -19.74
CA ILE A 878 10.58 8.50 -18.46
C ILE A 878 11.16 9.55 -17.46
N ARG A 879 10.35 10.49 -16.94
CA ARG A 879 10.88 11.68 -16.21
C ARG A 879 10.93 11.46 -14.70
N GLU A 880 12.05 11.82 -14.07
CA GLU A 880 12.14 12.18 -12.65
C GLU A 880 13.30 13.20 -12.35
N ASP A 881 13.62 14.22 -13.16
CA ASP A 881 14.72 15.17 -12.81
C ASP A 881 14.57 15.78 -11.38
N ARG A 882 15.62 15.74 -10.53
CA ARG A 882 15.59 16.29 -9.14
C ARG A 882 15.17 17.75 -9.07
N ARG A 883 15.52 18.53 -10.09
CA ARG A 883 15.19 19.96 -10.19
C ARG A 883 13.72 20.18 -10.53
N ASP A 884 13.04 19.15 -11.01
CA ASP A 884 11.60 19.11 -11.27
C ASP A 884 10.82 18.57 -10.04
N LEU A 885 11.48 18.13 -8.95
CA LEU A 885 10.80 17.66 -7.73
C LEU A 885 10.19 18.83 -6.95
N VAL A 886 8.98 19.23 -7.34
CA VAL A 886 8.17 20.23 -6.63
C VAL A 886 7.35 19.54 -5.53
N PRO A 887 7.14 20.11 -4.33
CA PRO A 887 6.26 19.53 -3.32
C PRO A 887 4.81 19.77 -3.72
N PHE A 888 3.85 19.07 -3.14
CA PHE A 888 2.46 19.48 -3.31
C PHE A 888 2.24 20.87 -2.69
N LEU A 889 1.49 21.71 -3.39
CA LEU A 889 0.93 22.94 -2.84
C LEU A 889 0.04 22.61 -1.64
N GLN A 890 -0.04 23.54 -0.70
CA GLN A 890 -0.79 23.43 0.54
C GLN A 890 -1.97 24.40 0.55
N GLU A 891 -2.83 24.30 1.57
CA GLU A 891 -3.96 25.20 1.76
C GLU A 891 -3.58 26.68 1.74
N SER A 892 -2.42 27.04 2.32
CA SER A 892 -1.92 28.40 2.32
C SER A 892 -1.70 28.97 0.92
N ASN A 893 -1.36 28.13 -0.07
CA ASN A 893 -1.19 28.55 -1.45
C ASN A 893 -2.53 28.91 -2.10
N VAL A 894 -3.58 28.12 -1.86
CA VAL A 894 -4.93 28.43 -2.34
C VAL A 894 -5.44 29.71 -1.67
N VAL A 895 -5.31 29.82 -0.35
CA VAL A 895 -5.73 31.01 0.41
C VAL A 895 -5.05 32.28 -0.12
N THR A 896 -3.74 32.21 -0.39
CA THR A 896 -2.98 33.33 -0.99
C THR A 896 -3.51 33.68 -2.38
N ALA A 897 -3.76 32.68 -3.23
CA ALA A 897 -4.28 32.89 -4.58
C ALA A 897 -5.70 33.50 -4.57
N LEU A 898 -6.61 32.99 -3.74
CA LEU A 898 -7.98 33.52 -3.61
C LEU A 898 -7.96 34.96 -3.10
N THR A 899 -7.08 35.27 -2.14
CA THR A 899 -6.89 36.63 -1.62
C THR A 899 -6.35 37.58 -2.71
N ALA A 900 -5.38 37.13 -3.51
CA ALA A 900 -4.83 37.91 -4.61
C ALA A 900 -5.87 38.21 -5.71
N LEU A 901 -6.78 37.26 -5.95
CA LEU A 901 -7.93 37.40 -6.86
C LEU A 901 -9.07 38.22 -6.26
N ARG A 902 -8.95 38.67 -5.00
CA ARG A 902 -9.96 39.46 -4.26
C ARG A 902 -11.33 38.78 -4.17
N LEU A 903 -11.34 37.45 -4.10
CA LEU A 903 -12.57 36.67 -3.95
C LEU A 903 -12.99 36.63 -2.48
N ALA A 904 -14.30 36.61 -2.22
CA ALA A 904 -14.80 36.35 -0.88
C ALA A 904 -14.79 34.84 -0.63
N PHE A 905 -14.04 34.40 0.40
CA PHE A 905 -13.98 32.98 0.74
C PHE A 905 -13.92 32.73 2.24
N THR A 906 -14.34 31.54 2.64
CA THR A 906 -14.14 31.02 4.00
C THR A 906 -13.67 29.58 3.88
N VAL A 907 -12.58 29.25 4.56
CA VAL A 907 -12.06 27.87 4.62
C VAL A 907 -12.69 27.16 5.81
N VAL A 908 -13.34 26.04 5.54
CA VAL A 908 -14.04 25.25 6.54
C VAL A 908 -13.70 23.76 6.39
N ASP A 909 -13.98 22.98 7.43
CA ASP A 909 -13.98 21.52 7.30
C ASP A 909 -15.18 21.12 6.43
N ALA A 910 -14.99 20.22 5.46
CA ALA A 910 -16.05 19.73 4.59
C ALA A 910 -17.23 19.14 5.40
N ALA A 911 -16.97 18.59 6.59
CA ALA A 911 -18.01 18.08 7.48
C ALA A 911 -18.88 19.19 8.12
N SER A 912 -18.43 20.44 8.10
CA SER A 912 -19.15 21.59 8.66
C SER A 912 -20.05 22.33 7.65
N VAL A 913 -20.01 21.93 6.37
CA VAL A 913 -20.90 22.46 5.34
C VAL A 913 -22.29 21.82 5.49
N LEU A 914 -23.30 22.65 5.78
CA LEU A 914 -24.67 22.20 6.03
C LEU A 914 -25.34 21.63 4.77
N GLU A 915 -25.18 22.33 3.64
CA GLU A 915 -25.75 21.94 2.36
C GLU A 915 -24.73 21.11 1.57
N ARG A 916 -24.82 19.77 1.69
CA ARG A 916 -23.86 18.87 1.03
C ARG A 916 -23.91 18.92 -0.50
N SER A 917 -25.07 19.24 -1.07
CA SER A 917 -25.23 19.48 -2.51
C SER A 917 -24.35 20.63 -3.00
N ALA A 918 -24.02 21.61 -2.15
CA ALA A 918 -23.13 22.71 -2.49
C ALA A 918 -21.64 22.31 -2.55
N ILE A 919 -21.28 21.09 -2.12
CA ILE A 919 -19.90 20.59 -2.20
C ILE A 919 -19.64 20.04 -3.61
N VAL A 920 -18.58 20.57 -4.24
CA VAL A 920 -18.16 20.17 -5.58
C VAL A 920 -16.83 19.43 -5.55
N LYS A 921 -16.63 18.53 -6.51
CA LYS A 921 -15.33 17.91 -6.77
C LYS A 921 -14.73 18.48 -8.04
N THR A 922 -13.40 18.47 -8.10
CA THR A 922 -12.64 18.83 -9.30
C THR A 922 -11.93 17.60 -9.83
N VAL A 923 -12.12 17.28 -11.11
CA VAL A 923 -11.46 16.18 -11.81
C VAL A 923 -10.50 16.76 -12.85
N ALA A 924 -9.25 16.33 -12.80
CA ALA A 924 -8.18 16.82 -13.64
C ALA A 924 -7.96 15.91 -14.87
N PHE A 925 -7.91 16.51 -16.05
CA PHE A 925 -7.62 15.86 -17.32
C PHE A 925 -6.41 16.49 -18.00
N ALA A 926 -5.60 15.65 -18.65
CA ALA A 926 -4.67 16.04 -19.69
C ALA A 926 -5.36 15.90 -21.05
N VAL A 927 -5.17 16.89 -21.93
CA VAL A 927 -5.69 16.87 -23.30
C VAL A 927 -4.51 16.63 -24.22
N THR A 928 -4.53 15.52 -24.96
CA THR A 928 -3.37 15.10 -25.78
C THR A 928 -3.38 15.68 -27.21
N SER A 929 -4.24 16.67 -27.50
CA SER A 929 -4.33 17.34 -28.79
C SER A 929 -3.44 18.59 -28.89
N GLU A 930 -3.22 19.09 -30.11
CA GLU A 930 -2.34 20.24 -30.36
C GLU A 930 -2.87 21.58 -29.79
N ALA A 931 -4.16 21.66 -29.44
CA ALA A 931 -4.85 22.92 -29.15
C ALA A 931 -5.23 23.18 -27.68
N THR A 932 -4.91 22.33 -26.70
CA THR A 932 -5.15 22.68 -25.27
C THR A 932 -4.37 21.79 -24.30
N ALA A 933 -3.90 22.35 -23.18
CA ALA A 933 -2.89 21.68 -22.34
C ALA A 933 -3.48 20.83 -21.19
N TYR A 934 -4.40 21.36 -20.37
CA TYR A 934 -4.96 20.64 -19.21
C TYR A 934 -6.34 21.20 -18.83
N VAL A 935 -7.20 20.37 -18.26
CA VAL A 935 -8.57 20.75 -17.89
C VAL A 935 -8.87 20.36 -16.44
N ALA A 936 -9.49 21.26 -15.68
CA ALA A 936 -10.03 21.02 -14.35
C ALA A 936 -11.57 21.11 -14.40
N VAL A 937 -12.24 19.97 -14.34
CA VAL A 937 -13.70 19.88 -14.44
C VAL A 937 -14.30 19.87 -13.04
N VAL A 938 -15.11 20.89 -12.75
CA VAL A 938 -15.80 21.08 -11.48
C VAL A 938 -17.24 20.63 -11.65
N LEU A 939 -17.66 19.69 -10.82
CA LEU A 939 -19.00 19.12 -10.83
C LEU A 939 -19.44 18.76 -9.43
N GLU A 940 -20.75 18.55 -9.26
CA GLU A 940 -21.32 18.05 -8.00
C GLU A 940 -20.63 16.78 -7.53
N LEU A 941 -20.46 16.64 -6.22
CA LEU A 941 -19.71 15.54 -5.62
C LEU A 941 -20.18 14.14 -6.09
N GLU A 942 -21.49 13.95 -6.24
CA GLU A 942 -22.13 12.68 -6.57
C GLU A 942 -22.21 12.38 -8.07
N LYS A 943 -22.06 13.39 -8.94
CA LYS A 943 -22.21 13.24 -10.39
C LYS A 943 -20.95 12.67 -11.04
N THR A 944 -21.12 11.99 -12.17
CA THR A 944 -20.00 11.49 -13.00
C THR A 944 -19.88 12.32 -14.27
N ILE A 945 -18.65 12.45 -14.75
CA ILE A 945 -18.36 13.17 -15.99
C ILE A 945 -18.76 12.31 -17.18
N ASP A 946 -19.50 12.89 -18.11
CA ASP A 946 -19.65 12.37 -19.45
C ASP A 946 -18.44 12.81 -20.27
N THR A 947 -17.51 11.90 -20.49
CA THR A 947 -16.27 12.17 -21.21
C THR A 947 -16.52 12.54 -22.68
N THR A 948 -17.61 12.07 -23.27
CA THR A 948 -17.96 12.42 -24.66
C THR A 948 -18.49 13.85 -24.72
N ALA A 949 -19.42 14.22 -23.83
CA ALA A 949 -19.91 15.59 -23.77
C ALA A 949 -18.81 16.61 -23.41
N LEU A 950 -17.88 16.23 -22.53
CA LEU A 950 -16.72 17.04 -22.21
C LEU A 950 -15.80 17.22 -23.43
N ALA A 951 -15.58 16.17 -24.22
CA ALA A 951 -14.75 16.22 -25.42
C ALA A 951 -15.36 17.13 -26.49
N ASP A 952 -16.66 16.94 -26.77
CA ASP A 952 -17.43 17.77 -27.69
C ASP A 952 -17.35 19.26 -27.32
N ALA A 953 -17.51 19.56 -26.03
CA ALA A 953 -17.49 20.92 -25.51
C ALA A 953 -16.09 21.56 -25.51
N LEU A 954 -15.04 20.74 -25.50
CA LEU A 954 -13.65 21.17 -25.66
C LEU A 954 -13.21 21.22 -27.13
N GLY A 955 -14.03 20.73 -28.06
CA GLY A 955 -13.68 20.63 -29.48
C GLY A 955 -12.56 19.62 -29.75
N VAL A 956 -12.48 18.56 -28.94
CA VAL A 956 -11.48 17.49 -29.05
C VAL A 956 -12.16 16.12 -29.06
N ASP A 957 -11.54 15.11 -29.64
CA ASP A 957 -12.04 13.73 -29.55
C ASP A 957 -11.93 13.17 -28.11
N ALA A 958 -12.88 12.34 -27.70
CA ALA A 958 -12.90 11.78 -26.34
C ALA A 958 -11.66 10.91 -26.02
N GLY A 959 -11.03 10.31 -27.04
CA GLY A 959 -9.77 9.58 -26.91
C GLY A 959 -8.56 10.46 -26.57
N HIS A 960 -8.67 11.79 -26.75
CA HIS A 960 -7.65 12.74 -26.32
C HIS A 960 -7.76 13.17 -24.86
N LEU A 961 -8.85 12.80 -24.17
CA LEU A 961 -9.04 13.09 -22.75
C LEU A 961 -8.47 11.94 -21.91
N ALA A 962 -7.33 12.20 -21.28
CA ALA A 962 -6.75 11.30 -20.29
C ALA A 962 -6.92 11.90 -18.88
N LEU A 963 -7.25 11.09 -17.88
CA LEU A 963 -7.14 11.53 -16.49
C LEU A 963 -5.68 11.91 -16.19
N ALA A 964 -5.49 13.01 -15.48
CA ALA A 964 -4.17 13.46 -15.09
C ALA A 964 -3.45 12.38 -14.25
N THR A 965 -2.24 12.04 -14.65
CA THR A 965 -1.33 11.16 -13.91
C THR A 965 -0.89 11.80 -12.60
N ASP A 966 -0.34 11.01 -11.67
CA ASP A 966 0.14 11.55 -10.39
C ASP A 966 1.29 12.55 -10.59
N ALA A 967 2.07 12.40 -11.67
CA ALA A 967 3.07 13.38 -12.07
C ALA A 967 2.42 14.70 -12.54
N GLU A 968 1.40 14.66 -13.38
CA GLU A 968 0.70 15.86 -13.85
C GLU A 968 -0.05 16.56 -12.70
N LEU A 969 -0.69 15.80 -11.81
CA LEU A 969 -1.30 16.32 -10.60
C LEU A 969 -0.30 17.11 -9.74
N LEU A 970 0.95 16.66 -9.65
CA LEU A 970 2.00 17.35 -8.91
C LEU A 970 2.57 18.58 -9.65
N HIS A 971 2.97 18.40 -10.92
CA HIS A 971 3.75 19.38 -11.67
C HIS A 971 2.88 20.46 -12.33
N VAL A 972 1.62 20.16 -12.62
CA VAL A 972 0.69 21.05 -13.33
C VAL A 972 -0.39 21.59 -12.41
N PHE A 973 -1.13 20.69 -11.75
CA PHE A 973 -2.24 21.10 -10.88
C PHE A 973 -1.73 21.53 -9.50
N GLY A 974 -0.67 20.90 -8.99
CA GLY A 974 -0.03 21.22 -7.73
C GLY A 974 -0.57 20.46 -6.52
N TYR A 975 -1.57 19.60 -6.65
CA TYR A 975 -2.25 18.96 -5.51
C TYR A 975 -2.45 17.46 -5.74
N PRO A 976 -2.46 16.64 -4.66
CA PRO A 976 -2.76 15.22 -4.78
C PRO A 976 -4.25 15.01 -5.09
N ARG A 977 -4.59 13.79 -5.52
CA ARG A 977 -5.99 13.38 -5.75
C ARG A 977 -6.86 13.68 -4.52
N GLY A 978 -8.03 14.26 -4.75
CA GLY A 978 -9.01 14.58 -3.71
C GLY A 978 -8.81 15.92 -2.98
N CYS A 979 -7.75 16.68 -3.31
CA CYS A 979 -7.49 18.01 -2.72
C CYS A 979 -7.67 19.17 -3.72
N ILE A 980 -7.98 18.88 -4.98
CA ILE A 980 -7.95 19.83 -6.10
C ILE A 980 -9.18 20.74 -6.07
N GLY A 981 -8.96 22.05 -6.13
CA GLY A 981 -9.97 23.07 -6.39
C GLY A 981 -9.87 23.63 -7.82
N PRO A 982 -10.82 24.49 -8.23
CA PRO A 982 -10.75 25.20 -9.51
C PRO A 982 -9.64 26.26 -9.58
N LEU A 983 -9.20 26.76 -8.42
CA LEU A 983 -8.31 27.92 -8.31
C LEU A 983 -7.13 27.63 -7.37
N GLY A 984 -6.06 28.40 -7.53
CA GLY A 984 -4.81 28.22 -6.77
C GLY A 984 -3.95 27.06 -7.30
N LEU A 985 -4.13 26.67 -8.56
CA LEU A 985 -3.37 25.60 -9.21
C LEU A 985 -1.96 26.07 -9.60
N ARG A 986 -0.98 25.16 -9.57
CA ARG A 986 0.44 25.48 -9.81
C ARG A 986 0.67 26.16 -11.15
N GLN A 987 0.03 25.68 -12.22
CA GLN A 987 0.09 26.26 -13.55
C GLN A 987 -1.28 26.78 -13.99
N GLN A 988 -1.97 27.53 -13.11
CA GLN A 988 -3.35 28.00 -13.31
C GLN A 988 -3.63 28.53 -14.72
N ARG A 989 -2.73 29.33 -15.28
CA ARG A 989 -2.88 29.93 -16.63
C ARG A 989 -3.00 28.89 -17.76
N ARG A 990 -2.41 27.71 -17.60
CA ARG A 990 -2.42 26.63 -18.60
C ARG A 990 -3.61 25.68 -18.45
N ILE A 991 -4.39 25.84 -17.39
CA ILE A 991 -5.47 24.92 -17.03
C ILE A 991 -6.80 25.60 -17.34
N ARG A 992 -7.58 25.00 -18.24
CA ARG A 992 -8.96 25.43 -18.48
C ARG A 992 -9.86 24.89 -17.37
N VAL A 993 -10.59 25.76 -16.70
CA VAL A 993 -11.58 25.36 -15.69
C VAL A 993 -12.92 25.20 -16.39
N VAL A 994 -13.56 24.05 -16.21
CA VAL A 994 -14.88 23.76 -16.75
C VAL A 994 -15.84 23.56 -15.59
N LEU A 995 -16.86 24.41 -15.49
CA LEU A 995 -17.92 24.30 -14.48
C LEU A 995 -19.12 23.60 -15.11
N ASP A 996 -19.58 22.51 -14.50
CA ASP A 996 -20.78 21.81 -14.95
C ASP A 996 -22.04 22.68 -14.79
N ALA A 997 -22.94 22.58 -15.75
CA ALA A 997 -24.17 23.36 -15.79
C ALA A 997 -25.13 23.14 -14.61
N ASN A 998 -25.00 22.04 -13.88
CA ASN A 998 -25.82 21.84 -12.67
C ASN A 998 -25.20 22.47 -11.42
N VAL A 999 -23.88 22.70 -11.43
CA VAL A 999 -23.21 23.52 -10.39
C VAL A 999 -23.59 25.00 -10.56
N ALA A 1000 -24.08 25.40 -11.74
CA ALA A 1000 -24.49 26.76 -12.06
C ALA A 1000 -25.56 27.37 -11.17
N ALA A 1001 -26.48 26.51 -10.74
CA ALA A 1001 -27.63 26.92 -9.95
C ALA A 1001 -27.23 27.22 -8.49
N MET A 1002 -25.98 26.92 -8.11
CA MET A 1002 -25.50 27.10 -6.75
C MET A 1002 -25.06 28.55 -6.49
N PRO A 1003 -25.65 29.24 -5.51
CA PRO A 1003 -25.21 30.60 -5.14
C PRO A 1003 -23.80 30.60 -4.54
N THR A 1004 -23.41 29.51 -3.86
CA THR A 1004 -22.08 29.32 -3.29
C THR A 1004 -21.69 27.86 -3.45
N MET A 1005 -20.48 27.61 -3.94
CA MET A 1005 -19.91 26.26 -4.04
C MET A 1005 -18.78 26.08 -3.03
N TYR A 1006 -18.63 24.86 -2.52
CA TYR A 1006 -17.54 24.47 -1.64
C TYR A 1006 -16.60 23.53 -2.38
N CYS A 1007 -15.43 24.04 -2.77
CA CYS A 1007 -14.44 23.29 -3.55
C CYS A 1007 -13.18 22.99 -2.73
N GLY A 1008 -12.40 21.99 -3.16
CA GLY A 1008 -11.14 21.63 -2.52
C GLY A 1008 -10.17 22.81 -2.40
N VAL A 1009 -9.47 22.90 -1.26
CA VAL A 1009 -8.53 24.00 -0.95
C VAL A 1009 -7.11 23.48 -0.74
N GLY A 1010 -6.72 22.39 -1.41
CA GLY A 1010 -5.36 21.87 -1.33
C GLY A 1010 -5.04 21.03 -0.09
N ALA A 1011 -6.02 20.76 0.77
CA ALA A 1011 -5.90 19.84 1.90
C ALA A 1011 -7.11 18.90 1.99
N LEU A 1012 -6.88 17.65 2.42
CA LEU A 1012 -7.95 16.66 2.56
C LEU A 1012 -8.99 17.16 3.57
N ARG A 1013 -10.28 17.02 3.22
CA ARG A 1013 -11.44 17.45 4.02
C ARG A 1013 -11.51 18.95 4.31
N ARG A 1014 -10.71 19.76 3.64
CA ARG A 1014 -10.79 21.23 3.72
C ARG A 1014 -11.39 21.73 2.41
N VAL A 1015 -12.37 22.62 2.53
CA VAL A 1015 -13.03 23.25 1.39
C VAL A 1015 -13.11 24.75 1.60
N ALA A 1016 -13.05 25.50 0.50
CA ALA A 1016 -13.29 26.94 0.50
C ALA A 1016 -14.66 27.23 -0.12
N SER A 1017 -15.44 28.08 0.55
CA SER A 1017 -16.67 28.63 -0.04
C SER A 1017 -16.29 29.66 -1.11
N LEU A 1018 -16.85 29.53 -2.30
CA LEU A 1018 -16.69 30.50 -3.39
C LEU A 1018 -18.06 30.83 -3.98
N ALA A 1019 -18.33 32.11 -4.20
CA ALA A 1019 -19.49 32.51 -4.98
C ALA A 1019 -19.24 32.15 -6.45
N LEU A 1020 -20.13 31.36 -7.05
CA LEU A 1020 -19.94 30.86 -8.40
C LEU A 1020 -19.80 32.00 -9.43
N GLN A 1021 -20.61 33.04 -9.28
CA GLN A 1021 -20.58 34.21 -10.17
C GLN A 1021 -19.23 34.91 -10.14
N GLU A 1022 -18.56 34.94 -8.99
CA GLU A 1022 -17.21 35.51 -8.89
C GLU A 1022 -16.19 34.64 -9.63
N VAL A 1023 -16.33 33.31 -9.58
CA VAL A 1023 -15.43 32.39 -10.30
C VAL A 1023 -15.63 32.45 -11.81
N LEU A 1024 -16.88 32.57 -12.29
CA LEU A 1024 -17.19 32.76 -13.71
C LEU A 1024 -16.66 34.10 -14.23
N ALA A 1025 -16.74 35.16 -13.42
CA ALA A 1025 -16.22 36.48 -13.77
C ALA A 1025 -14.68 36.53 -13.89
N LEU A 1026 -13.97 35.47 -13.49
CA LEU A 1026 -12.51 35.36 -13.68
C LEU A 1026 -12.12 35.03 -15.12
N ASP A 1027 -13.05 34.64 -15.98
CA ASP A 1027 -12.73 34.38 -17.39
C ASP A 1027 -12.13 35.63 -18.05
N GLY A 1028 -11.01 35.46 -18.76
CA GLY A 1028 -10.23 36.57 -19.33
C GLY A 1028 -9.38 37.37 -18.34
N THR A 1029 -9.38 37.04 -17.03
CA THR A 1029 -8.52 37.71 -16.04
C THR A 1029 -7.05 37.30 -16.24
N PRO A 1030 -6.09 38.26 -16.29
CA PRO A 1030 -4.67 37.94 -16.45
C PRO A 1030 -4.17 36.98 -15.36
N GLY A 1031 -3.59 35.85 -15.80
CA GLY A 1031 -3.03 34.82 -14.90
C GLY A 1031 -4.00 33.69 -14.52
N VAL A 1032 -5.29 33.83 -14.84
CA VAL A 1032 -6.28 32.75 -14.75
C VAL A 1032 -6.43 32.11 -16.13
N GLY A 1033 -6.45 30.77 -16.21
CA GLY A 1033 -6.78 30.06 -17.45
C GLY A 1033 -8.25 30.27 -17.83
N ALA A 1034 -8.65 29.88 -19.05
CA ALA A 1034 -10.04 30.03 -19.49
C ALA A 1034 -11.01 29.35 -18.50
N VAL A 1035 -12.06 30.06 -18.11
CA VAL A 1035 -13.13 29.52 -17.24
C VAL A 1035 -14.38 29.41 -18.08
N THR A 1036 -14.85 28.19 -18.30
CA THR A 1036 -15.97 27.92 -19.20
C THR A 1036 -17.06 27.12 -18.52
N TYR A 1037 -18.26 27.28 -19.04
CA TYR A 1037 -19.49 26.79 -18.45
C TYR A 1037 -20.20 25.85 -19.44
N LEU A 1038 -20.35 24.57 -19.08
CA LEU A 1038 -20.74 23.51 -20.02
C LEU A 1038 -21.57 22.41 -19.34
N VAL A 1039 -22.46 21.73 -20.08
CA VAL A 1039 -23.16 20.53 -19.59
C VAL A 1039 -22.25 19.32 -19.85
N VAL A 1040 -21.63 18.76 -18.81
CA VAL A 1040 -20.60 17.71 -18.97
C VAL A 1040 -20.79 16.53 -18.01
N CYS A 1041 -21.86 16.51 -17.22
CA CYS A 1041 -22.22 15.37 -16.38
C CYS A 1041 -23.32 14.49 -17.01
N ARG A 1042 -23.34 13.20 -16.67
CA ARG A 1042 -24.48 12.33 -17.03
C ARG A 1042 -25.72 12.69 -16.21
N PRO A 1043 -26.93 12.72 -16.80
CA PRO A 1043 -28.15 12.87 -16.02
C PRO A 1043 -28.27 11.71 -15.03
N THR A 1044 -28.59 12.03 -13.78
CA THR A 1044 -29.00 11.02 -12.80
C THR A 1044 -30.25 10.33 -13.34
N ALA A 1045 -30.21 8.99 -13.47
CA ALA A 1045 -31.42 8.23 -13.77
C ALA A 1045 -32.46 8.64 -12.73
N ALA A 1046 -33.59 9.19 -13.21
CA ALA A 1046 -34.67 9.63 -12.35
C ALA A 1046 -35.15 8.44 -11.52
N THR A 1047 -34.82 8.44 -10.24
CA THR A 1047 -35.34 7.57 -9.19
C THR A 1047 -36.47 8.29 -8.47
#